data_AF-W7IHX7-F1
#
_entry.id   AF-W7IHX7-F1
#
_cell.length_a   1.000
_cell.length_b   1.000
_cell.length_c   1.000
_cell.angle_alpha   90.00
_cell.angle_beta   90.00
_cell.angle_gamma   90.00
#
_symmetry.space_group_name_H-M   'P 1'
#
loop_
_entity.id
_entity.type
_entity.pdbx_description
1 polymer ?
#
loop_
_entity_poly.entity_id
_entity_poly.type
_entity_poly.pdbx_seq_one_letter_code
_entity_poly.pdbx_strand_id
1 'polypeptide(L)'
;MNESTIVEWGGSGAGFVLHEPPGRPRPPAAFVSAADKLIKYPVVQPTADLGPHQAWSLVWTQVEEHGPHWCFAVQGRGGAFGRSGGCQFLFTPARHEPADVWLHGLTMIGPDGRLAPEPVREVPCSPPVPRDLLAPLAALTADTARVPLDGEPLEVAGSVAVLLKVLPRQVVRSRVWSTFLLKPPVLDDYNIVSGHWPAELADRDSAARTRHWLGESAHLPGPRDDQDAAAQRWIAEQAGDQVTLGEEYRGLPDMRSFVDRVAREALVPAAHEVPRLLEEAPTRLLTPRAHPAVVRWAHDDPDRAIAHLVADRVPGELVDVVFEGLFARHEEGGNPISFPPADVSRFPRWPDLLGDAVRRWVPEQRDRVAFVERTLLAPGRPLADPRALARSVLWLESLGIGADDLPPSVESIAVALGRRGRLAQRQRDYLRSTGDQVGVLRDLVGRMDFVSVAVTAELLDVAGEESTRRGLVRTVLAHNSEHADRGRGSMATWVADLVDRRPQDQSAVVEGGFGLLRENGLLPDGLLALALSHYADRLDVSEVGRGLLLEAADRVNTASRAPAQARTEAFPSGDPGWGQDDPQRGDSLHSGRRQRRAGAGDFGPSGQADAGAGYGAQGFGADRYRRAEADTVAPQPLDEPVPAGNTVPVPRARRVGREQELPPALRLALIIGIAAVVVFVLYQLFFARLG
;
A
#
# COMPACT_ATOMS: atom_id res chain seq x y z
N MET A 1 6.16 -41.82 39.92
CA MET A 1 7.59 -41.81 39.54
C MET A 1 8.31 -42.72 40.53
N ASN A 2 8.23 -44.04 40.34
CA ASN A 2 8.20 -44.99 41.48
C ASN A 2 9.57 -45.59 41.85
N GLU A 3 10.64 -45.16 41.18
CA GLU A 3 12.03 -45.55 41.44
C GLU A 3 12.83 -44.35 41.95
N SER A 4 12.31 -43.65 42.97
CA SER A 4 13.01 -42.52 43.60
C SER A 4 13.63 -42.93 44.93
N THR A 5 14.82 -42.41 45.21
CA THR A 5 15.54 -42.65 46.48
C THR A 5 15.78 -41.33 47.18
N ILE A 6 15.36 -41.22 48.45
CA ILE A 6 15.59 -40.03 49.28
C ILE A 6 16.76 -40.30 50.24
N VAL A 7 17.76 -39.42 50.24
CA VAL A 7 18.84 -39.39 51.24
C VAL A 7 18.72 -38.09 52.04
N GLU A 8 18.83 -38.15 53.37
CA GLU A 8 18.76 -36.97 54.24
C GLU A 8 20.04 -36.84 55.07
N TRP A 9 20.57 -35.62 55.16
CA TRP A 9 21.70 -35.24 55.99
C TRP A 9 21.33 -34.04 56.87
N GLY A 10 21.89 -33.95 58.08
CA GLY A 10 21.62 -32.82 58.98
C GLY A 10 22.59 -32.67 60.14
N GLY A 11 22.51 -31.52 60.81
CA GLY A 11 23.46 -31.15 61.87
C GLY A 11 23.16 -31.76 63.24
N SER A 12 24.01 -32.66 63.71
CA SER A 12 23.91 -33.35 65.02
C SER A 12 24.63 -32.63 66.17
N GLY A 13 25.14 -31.42 65.95
CA GLY A 13 25.98 -30.69 66.91
C GLY A 13 27.45 -31.12 66.93
N ALA A 14 27.75 -32.37 66.54
CA ALA A 14 29.12 -32.88 66.34
C ALA A 14 29.61 -32.77 64.88
N GLY A 15 28.73 -32.39 63.95
CA GLY A 15 29.00 -32.30 62.51
C GLY A 15 27.70 -32.43 61.71
N PHE A 16 27.83 -32.52 60.39
CA PHE A 16 26.71 -32.86 59.50
C PHE A 16 26.75 -34.37 59.22
N VAL A 17 25.68 -35.09 59.55
CA VAL A 17 25.64 -36.56 59.55
C VAL A 17 24.40 -37.10 58.84
N LEU A 18 24.50 -38.33 58.36
CA LEU A 18 23.41 -39.01 57.67
C LEU A 18 22.24 -39.22 58.63
N HIS A 19 21.05 -38.86 58.20
CA HIS A 19 19.82 -39.17 58.90
C HIS A 19 19.24 -40.48 58.39
N GLU A 20 19.03 -41.43 59.29
CA GLU A 20 18.33 -42.68 59.02
C GLU A 20 17.00 -42.63 59.79
N PRO A 21 15.88 -42.28 59.13
CA PRO A 21 14.59 -42.14 59.80
C PRO A 21 14.16 -43.47 60.43
N PRO A 22 13.73 -43.50 61.71
CA PRO A 22 13.28 -44.73 62.34
C PRO A 22 12.12 -45.35 61.57
N GLY A 23 12.25 -46.63 61.22
CA GLY A 23 11.24 -47.39 60.47
C GLY A 23 11.31 -47.28 58.94
N ARG A 24 12.29 -46.56 58.37
CA ARG A 24 12.57 -46.59 56.91
C ARG A 24 13.79 -47.47 56.60
N PRO A 25 13.83 -48.17 55.44
CA PRO A 25 15.03 -48.85 55.00
C PRO A 25 16.16 -47.85 54.76
N ARG A 26 17.38 -48.23 55.14
CA ARG A 26 18.58 -47.42 54.91
C ARG A 26 18.80 -47.21 53.41
N PRO A 27 19.05 -45.97 52.92
CA PRO A 27 19.35 -45.73 51.51
C PRO A 27 20.59 -46.53 51.04
N PRO A 28 20.65 -47.02 49.78
CA PRO A 28 21.81 -47.77 49.31
C PRO A 28 23.08 -46.93 49.30
N ALA A 29 24.22 -47.56 49.57
CA ALA A 29 25.50 -46.88 49.78
C ALA A 29 25.93 -45.98 48.59
N ALA A 30 25.61 -46.39 47.36
CA ALA A 30 25.89 -45.59 46.16
C ALA A 30 25.16 -44.23 46.15
N PHE A 31 23.90 -44.17 46.57
CA PHE A 31 23.14 -42.92 46.69
C PHE A 31 23.63 -42.07 47.86
N VAL A 32 24.04 -42.69 48.98
CA VAL A 32 24.67 -41.98 50.11
C VAL A 32 26.01 -41.36 49.68
N SER A 33 26.83 -42.09 48.93
CA SER A 33 28.10 -41.63 48.33
C SER A 33 27.87 -40.48 47.34
N ALA A 34 26.84 -40.57 46.48
CA ALA A 34 26.45 -39.48 45.58
C ALA A 34 26.02 -38.23 46.37
N ALA A 35 25.22 -38.37 47.43
CA ALA A 35 24.81 -37.26 48.29
C ALA A 35 25.99 -36.63 49.06
N ASP A 36 26.94 -37.43 49.56
CA ASP A 36 28.17 -36.96 50.23
C ASP A 36 29.09 -36.16 49.28
N LYS A 37 29.12 -36.50 47.99
CA LYS A 37 29.78 -35.68 46.97
C LYS A 37 29.02 -34.36 46.75
N LEU A 38 27.71 -34.45 46.49
CA LEU A 38 26.87 -33.29 46.19
C LEU A 38 26.81 -32.27 47.34
N ILE A 39 26.85 -32.72 48.60
CA ILE A 39 26.81 -31.81 49.75
C ILE A 39 28.12 -31.06 49.99
N LYS A 40 29.25 -31.62 49.53
CA LYS A 40 30.53 -30.91 49.53
C LYS A 40 30.49 -29.84 48.45
N TYR A 41 30.10 -30.21 47.21
CA TYR A 41 29.78 -29.31 46.10
C TYR A 41 28.80 -30.00 45.12
N PRO A 42 27.78 -29.31 44.58
CA PRO A 42 27.44 -27.88 44.72
C PRO A 42 26.36 -27.56 45.77
N VAL A 43 25.73 -28.57 46.37
CA VAL A 43 24.54 -28.45 47.25
C VAL A 43 24.96 -28.29 48.73
N VAL A 44 25.68 -27.21 49.02
CA VAL A 44 26.34 -27.00 50.33
C VAL A 44 25.39 -27.04 51.54
N GLN A 45 25.93 -27.38 52.70
CA GLN A 45 25.21 -27.34 53.98
C GLN A 45 24.57 -25.95 54.24
N PRO A 46 23.29 -25.88 54.69
CA PRO A 46 22.65 -24.61 55.05
C PRO A 46 23.25 -23.97 56.31
N THR A 47 23.33 -22.64 56.31
CA THR A 47 23.70 -21.86 57.50
C THR A 47 22.49 -21.61 58.41
N ALA A 48 22.76 -21.27 59.68
CA ALA A 48 21.72 -20.98 60.67
C ALA A 48 20.90 -19.70 60.37
N ASP A 49 21.32 -18.88 59.40
CA ASP A 49 20.78 -17.56 59.12
C ASP A 49 19.60 -17.57 58.14
N LEU A 50 19.32 -18.71 57.51
CA LEU A 50 18.28 -18.86 56.47
C LEU A 50 16.83 -18.74 56.96
N GLY A 51 16.60 -18.70 58.26
CA GLY A 51 15.25 -18.56 58.82
C GLY A 51 14.31 -19.68 58.32
N PRO A 52 13.09 -19.36 57.83
CA PRO A 52 12.16 -20.33 57.25
C PRO A 52 12.44 -20.66 55.77
N HIS A 53 13.32 -19.92 55.09
CA HIS A 53 13.52 -20.04 53.65
C HIS A 53 14.28 -21.32 53.29
N GLN A 54 14.04 -21.82 52.07
CA GLN A 54 14.65 -23.04 51.54
C GLN A 54 15.23 -22.76 50.15
N ALA A 55 16.43 -23.24 49.90
CA ALA A 55 16.95 -23.35 48.54
C ALA A 55 16.55 -24.71 47.95
N TRP A 56 16.11 -24.70 46.70
CA TRP A 56 15.80 -25.90 45.93
C TRP A 56 16.75 -25.96 44.74
N SER A 57 17.36 -27.13 44.52
CA SER A 57 18.38 -27.31 43.48
C SER A 57 18.15 -28.59 42.67
N LEU A 58 18.48 -28.58 41.39
CA LEU A 58 18.48 -29.75 40.50
C LEU A 58 19.83 -29.87 39.83
N VAL A 59 20.42 -31.06 39.93
CA VAL A 59 21.74 -31.37 39.40
C VAL A 59 21.73 -32.76 38.77
N TRP A 60 22.39 -32.90 37.62
CA TRP A 60 22.66 -34.20 37.03
C TRP A 60 23.89 -34.84 37.69
N THR A 61 23.82 -36.13 37.99
CA THR A 61 24.93 -36.84 38.64
C THR A 61 25.00 -38.30 38.21
N GLN A 62 26.17 -38.92 38.39
CA GLN A 62 26.37 -40.36 38.21
C GLN A 62 26.32 -41.04 39.57
N VAL A 63 25.36 -41.96 39.73
CA VAL A 63 25.27 -42.84 40.89
C VAL A 63 25.99 -44.13 40.54
N GLU A 64 26.95 -44.53 41.36
CA GLU A 64 27.73 -45.76 41.17
C GLU A 64 26.79 -46.98 41.07
N GLU A 65 27.08 -47.91 40.16
CA GLU A 65 26.25 -49.10 39.82
C GLU A 65 24.82 -48.83 39.28
N HIS A 66 24.25 -47.64 39.50
CA HIS A 66 22.90 -47.26 39.07
C HIS A 66 22.86 -46.32 37.85
N GLY A 67 23.98 -45.67 37.50
CA GLY A 67 24.11 -44.81 36.31
C GLY A 67 23.57 -43.38 36.48
N PRO A 68 23.18 -42.71 35.39
CA PRO A 68 22.85 -41.28 35.40
C PRO A 68 21.52 -41.00 36.09
N HIS A 69 21.53 -40.05 37.02
CA HIS A 69 20.37 -39.61 37.79
C HIS A 69 20.24 -38.09 37.79
N TRP A 70 19.00 -37.62 37.87
CA TRP A 70 18.67 -36.29 38.36
C TRP A 70 18.61 -36.35 39.88
N CYS A 71 19.22 -35.37 40.55
CA CYS A 71 19.09 -35.17 41.98
C CYS A 71 18.38 -33.83 42.22
N PHE A 72 17.14 -33.87 42.70
CA PHE A 72 16.46 -32.70 43.24
C PHE A 72 16.78 -32.59 44.73
N ALA A 73 17.22 -31.43 45.19
CA ALA A 73 17.68 -31.22 46.56
C ALA A 73 16.95 -30.06 47.24
N VAL A 74 16.63 -30.24 48.52
CA VAL A 74 16.03 -29.23 49.40
C VAL A 74 17.02 -28.92 50.52
N GLN A 75 17.39 -27.65 50.67
CA GLN A 75 18.34 -27.17 51.67
C GLN A 75 17.63 -26.13 52.55
N GLY A 76 17.48 -26.38 53.85
CA GLY A 76 16.79 -25.46 54.75
C GLY A 76 16.54 -26.00 56.15
N ARG A 77 15.71 -25.30 56.93
CA ARG A 77 15.43 -25.66 58.34
C ARG A 77 14.41 -26.78 58.58
N GLY A 78 13.78 -27.30 57.52
CA GLY A 78 12.75 -28.34 57.64
C GLY A 78 13.26 -29.72 58.10
N GLY A 79 14.54 -30.05 57.85
CA GLY A 79 15.08 -31.39 58.11
C GLY A 79 14.99 -31.86 59.57
N ALA A 80 15.22 -33.17 59.79
CA ALA A 80 15.02 -33.89 61.06
C ALA A 80 15.73 -33.33 62.32
N PHE A 81 16.58 -32.32 62.18
CA PHE A 81 17.39 -31.71 63.24
C PHE A 81 17.01 -30.24 63.51
N GLY A 82 15.95 -29.73 62.88
CA GLY A 82 15.34 -28.43 63.16
C GLY A 82 16.31 -27.24 63.06
N ARG A 83 16.79 -26.73 64.21
CA ARG A 83 17.56 -25.47 64.30
C ARG A 83 18.84 -25.45 63.44
N SER A 84 19.46 -26.62 63.25
CA SER A 84 20.74 -26.82 62.56
C SER A 84 20.68 -26.72 61.03
N GLY A 85 19.48 -26.84 60.44
CA GLY A 85 19.32 -27.07 59.00
C GLY A 85 19.63 -28.50 58.56
N GLY A 86 19.11 -28.87 57.39
CA GLY A 86 19.28 -30.17 56.74
C GLY A 86 19.34 -30.05 55.21
N CYS A 87 19.89 -31.10 54.58
CA CYS A 87 19.87 -31.29 53.13
C CYS A 87 19.16 -32.61 52.83
N GLN A 88 18.12 -32.59 52.00
CA GLN A 88 17.45 -33.79 51.51
C GLN A 88 17.63 -33.89 50.00
N PHE A 89 17.94 -35.09 49.50
CA PHE A 89 18.31 -35.39 48.12
C PHE A 89 17.37 -36.47 47.56
N LEU A 90 16.53 -36.09 46.59
CA LEU A 90 15.67 -36.97 45.82
C LEU A 90 16.38 -37.37 44.51
N PHE A 91 16.86 -38.60 44.45
CA PHE A 91 17.45 -39.17 43.25
C PHE A 91 16.38 -39.86 42.39
N THR A 92 16.35 -39.49 41.10
CA THR A 92 15.43 -40.04 40.09
C THR A 92 16.22 -40.39 38.82
N PRO A 93 16.02 -41.55 38.18
CA PRO A 93 16.77 -41.95 36.98
C PRO A 93 16.70 -40.92 35.84
N ALA A 94 17.82 -40.61 35.18
CA ALA A 94 17.92 -39.54 34.17
C ALA A 94 17.22 -39.82 32.83
N ARG A 95 16.43 -40.90 32.75
CA ARG A 95 15.45 -41.20 31.70
C ARG A 95 14.14 -40.41 31.87
N HIS A 96 13.91 -39.84 33.05
CA HIS A 96 12.83 -38.89 33.30
C HIS A 96 13.24 -37.48 32.84
N GLU A 97 12.28 -36.68 32.38
CA GLU A 97 12.55 -35.31 31.96
C GLU A 97 12.89 -34.42 33.17
N PRO A 98 13.89 -33.52 33.07
CA PRO A 98 14.33 -32.71 34.20
C PRO A 98 13.23 -31.77 34.72
N ALA A 99 12.36 -31.27 33.83
CA ALA A 99 11.20 -30.46 34.21
C ALA A 99 10.20 -31.26 35.07
N ASP A 100 9.96 -32.53 34.73
CA ASP A 100 9.09 -33.41 35.50
C ASP A 100 9.71 -33.75 36.87
N VAL A 101 11.02 -33.96 36.92
CA VAL A 101 11.73 -34.19 38.21
C VAL A 101 11.71 -32.94 39.09
N TRP A 102 11.88 -31.74 38.51
CA TRP A 102 11.76 -30.47 39.22
C TRP A 102 10.37 -30.28 39.83
N LEU A 103 9.32 -30.39 39.01
CA LEU A 103 7.94 -30.23 39.45
C LEU A 103 7.53 -31.32 40.44
N HIS A 104 7.95 -32.57 40.21
CA HIS A 104 7.70 -33.67 41.16
C HIS A 104 8.36 -33.41 42.52
N GLY A 105 9.63 -32.99 42.50
CA GLY A 105 10.37 -32.58 43.70
C GLY A 105 9.64 -31.51 44.50
N LEU A 106 9.16 -30.44 43.83
CA LEU A 106 8.34 -29.39 44.45
C LEU A 106 7.03 -29.95 45.06
N THR A 107 6.32 -30.84 44.37
CA THR A 107 5.09 -31.47 44.91
C THR A 107 5.34 -32.44 46.08
N MET A 108 6.58 -32.81 46.35
CA MET A 108 6.95 -33.65 47.50
C MET A 108 7.35 -32.82 48.73
N ILE A 109 7.45 -31.48 48.62
CA ILE A 109 7.78 -30.61 49.76
C ILE A 109 6.54 -30.43 50.63
N GLY A 110 6.58 -30.96 51.86
CA GLY A 110 5.54 -30.80 52.87
C GLY A 110 5.54 -29.39 53.50
N PRO A 111 4.51 -29.06 54.31
CA PRO A 111 4.41 -27.77 55.01
C PRO A 111 5.52 -27.54 56.05
N ASP A 112 6.22 -28.60 56.46
CA ASP A 112 7.42 -28.55 57.29
C ASP A 112 8.71 -28.24 56.50
N GLY A 113 8.63 -28.13 55.17
CA GLY A 113 9.77 -27.91 54.29
C GLY A 113 10.59 -29.15 54.00
N ARG A 114 10.02 -30.35 54.17
CA ARG A 114 10.70 -31.62 53.92
C ARG A 114 10.17 -32.35 52.69
N LEU A 115 11.04 -33.10 52.03
CA LEU A 115 10.66 -34.12 51.07
C LEU A 115 9.93 -35.28 51.78
N ALA A 116 8.62 -35.36 51.52
CA ALA A 116 7.78 -36.50 51.83
C ALA A 116 8.09 -37.68 50.88
N PRO A 117 7.76 -38.94 51.25
CA PRO A 117 7.97 -40.10 50.38
C PRO A 117 6.98 -40.16 49.20
N GLU A 118 5.86 -39.43 49.29
CA GLU A 118 4.83 -39.31 48.26
C GLU A 118 4.40 -37.83 48.13
N PRO A 119 3.84 -37.39 46.98
CA PRO A 119 3.41 -36.00 46.78
C PRO A 119 2.39 -35.50 47.81
N VAL A 120 2.68 -34.36 48.43
CA VAL A 120 1.82 -33.66 49.39
C VAL A 120 1.08 -32.56 48.62
N ARG A 121 -0.23 -32.74 48.40
CA ARG A 121 -1.05 -31.99 47.42
C ARG A 121 -1.25 -30.48 47.67
N GLU A 122 -0.51 -29.84 48.56
CA GLU A 122 -0.78 -28.48 49.05
C GLU A 122 0.13 -27.38 48.48
N VAL A 123 1.20 -27.73 47.76
CA VAL A 123 2.01 -26.73 47.02
C VAL A 123 1.25 -26.29 45.75
N PRO A 124 1.10 -24.99 45.46
CA PRO A 124 0.50 -24.53 44.20
C PRO A 124 1.27 -25.12 43.02
N CYS A 125 0.59 -25.94 42.21
CA CYS A 125 1.22 -26.89 41.28
C CYS A 125 2.00 -26.25 40.10
N SER A 126 1.98 -24.93 39.99
CA SER A 126 2.82 -24.15 39.08
C SER A 126 3.28 -22.90 39.83
N PRO A 127 4.58 -22.73 40.12
CA PRO A 127 5.08 -21.46 40.63
C PRO A 127 4.82 -20.33 39.60
N PRO A 128 4.62 -19.08 40.04
CA PRO A 128 4.58 -17.93 39.13
C PRO A 128 5.87 -17.89 38.29
N VAL A 129 5.74 -17.50 37.02
CA VAL A 129 6.88 -17.31 36.12
C VAL A 129 7.06 -15.80 35.92
N PRO A 130 8.25 -15.22 36.21
CA PRO A 130 8.53 -13.82 35.94
C PRO A 130 8.55 -13.56 34.43
N ARG A 131 8.27 -12.32 34.03
CA ARG A 131 8.00 -11.98 32.62
C ARG A 131 9.22 -11.87 31.72
N ASP A 132 10.43 -11.82 32.27
CA ASP A 132 11.66 -11.69 31.49
C ASP A 132 12.54 -12.93 31.63
N LEU A 133 12.73 -13.63 30.51
CA LEU A 133 13.66 -14.75 30.36
C LEU A 133 14.77 -14.43 29.34
N LEU A 134 14.82 -13.22 28.79
CA LEU A 134 15.76 -12.84 27.72
C LEU A 134 17.18 -12.75 28.24
N ALA A 135 17.39 -12.10 29.40
CA ALA A 135 18.71 -12.01 30.04
C ALA A 135 19.34 -13.39 30.34
N PRO A 136 18.65 -14.35 31.00
CA PRO A 136 19.23 -15.68 31.21
C PRO A 136 19.39 -16.48 29.91
N LEU A 137 18.51 -16.34 28.93
CA LEU A 137 18.69 -16.98 27.61
C LEU A 137 19.90 -16.42 26.86
N ALA A 138 20.17 -15.12 26.94
CA ALA A 138 21.38 -14.50 26.39
C ALA A 138 22.64 -15.02 27.09
N ALA A 139 22.65 -15.09 28.43
CA ALA A 139 23.76 -15.66 29.20
C ALA A 139 24.00 -17.14 28.89
N LEU A 140 22.95 -17.93 28.72
CA LEU A 140 23.03 -19.33 28.27
C LEU A 140 23.56 -19.43 26.83
N THR A 141 23.18 -18.52 25.93
CA THR A 141 23.67 -18.46 24.53
C THR A 141 25.15 -18.09 24.46
N ALA A 142 25.62 -17.25 25.37
CA ALA A 142 27.04 -16.90 25.54
C ALA A 142 27.86 -18.00 26.24
N ASP A 143 27.23 -19.11 26.62
CA ASP A 143 27.76 -20.20 27.46
C ASP A 143 28.39 -19.70 28.77
N THR A 144 27.81 -18.65 29.37
CA THR A 144 28.26 -18.12 30.65
C THR A 144 28.11 -19.19 31.74
N ALA A 145 29.17 -19.37 32.55
CA ALA A 145 29.17 -20.32 33.67
C ALA A 145 28.25 -19.89 34.81
N ARG A 146 27.96 -18.59 34.96
CA ARG A 146 27.10 -18.04 36.02
C ARG A 146 25.93 -17.32 35.36
N VAL A 147 24.71 -17.86 35.52
CA VAL A 147 23.49 -17.30 34.92
C VAL A 147 22.55 -16.85 36.05
N PRO A 148 22.39 -15.54 36.28
CA PRO A 148 21.42 -15.03 37.24
C PRO A 148 19.98 -15.23 36.72
N LEU A 149 19.05 -15.47 37.64
CA LEU A 149 17.61 -15.39 37.41
C LEU A 149 17.01 -14.33 38.33
N ASP A 150 16.23 -13.41 37.77
CA ASP A 150 15.53 -12.39 38.55
C ASP A 150 14.22 -12.91 39.14
N GLY A 151 13.79 -12.29 40.23
CA GLY A 151 12.57 -12.63 40.98
C GLY A 151 12.84 -13.26 42.36
N GLU A 152 11.78 -13.44 43.12
CA GLU A 152 11.83 -14.16 44.40
C GLU A 152 12.04 -15.67 44.21
N PRO A 153 12.55 -16.45 45.20
CA PRO A 153 12.90 -17.86 45.02
C PRO A 153 11.79 -18.75 44.43
N LEU A 154 10.52 -18.42 44.69
CA LEU A 154 9.38 -19.14 44.11
C LEU A 154 9.15 -18.78 42.63
N GLU A 155 9.39 -17.52 42.25
CA GLU A 155 9.34 -17.07 40.85
C GLU A 155 10.50 -17.66 40.05
N VAL A 156 11.69 -17.69 40.64
CA VAL A 156 12.87 -18.37 40.10
C VAL A 156 12.58 -19.87 39.91
N ALA A 157 11.85 -20.51 40.84
CA ALA A 157 11.43 -21.90 40.66
C ALA A 157 10.49 -22.12 39.48
N GLY A 158 9.66 -21.12 39.15
CA GLY A 158 8.85 -21.08 37.93
C GLY A 158 9.71 -20.92 36.68
N SER A 159 10.65 -19.96 36.68
CA SER A 159 11.64 -19.77 35.60
C SER A 159 12.41 -21.04 35.28
N VAL A 160 12.94 -21.72 36.30
CA VAL A 160 13.62 -23.00 36.15
C VAL A 160 12.67 -24.02 35.54
N ALA A 161 11.45 -24.18 36.06
CA ALA A 161 10.48 -25.16 35.53
C ALA A 161 10.19 -24.99 34.03
N VAL A 162 10.04 -23.75 33.54
CA VAL A 162 9.76 -23.50 32.12
C VAL A 162 11.01 -23.60 31.24
N LEU A 163 12.18 -23.14 31.71
CA LEU A 163 13.44 -23.29 30.99
C LEU A 163 13.79 -24.77 30.78
N LEU A 164 13.58 -25.63 31.79
CA LEU A 164 13.82 -27.07 31.68
C LEU A 164 12.94 -27.78 30.62
N LYS A 165 11.79 -27.18 30.22
CA LYS A 165 10.92 -27.69 29.15
C LYS A 165 11.39 -27.31 27.74
N VAL A 166 11.93 -26.10 27.55
CA VAL A 166 12.33 -25.61 26.22
C VAL A 166 13.80 -25.84 25.89
N LEU A 167 14.69 -25.90 26.88
CA LEU A 167 16.13 -25.97 26.64
C LEU A 167 16.62 -27.37 26.22
N PRO A 168 17.73 -27.46 25.45
CA PRO A 168 18.32 -28.73 25.07
C PRO A 168 18.80 -29.54 26.28
N ARG A 169 18.57 -30.86 26.28
CA ARG A 169 18.87 -31.71 27.44
C ARG A 169 20.35 -31.68 27.84
N GLN A 170 21.26 -31.50 26.88
CA GLN A 170 22.69 -31.43 27.17
C GLN A 170 23.07 -30.12 27.88
N VAL A 171 22.49 -28.99 27.48
CA VAL A 171 22.63 -27.70 28.18
C VAL A 171 22.11 -27.83 29.62
N VAL A 172 20.94 -28.45 29.80
CA VAL A 172 20.36 -28.69 31.12
C VAL A 172 21.27 -29.57 31.99
N ARG A 173 21.79 -30.69 31.45
CA ARG A 173 22.70 -31.61 32.15
C ARG A 173 24.03 -30.97 32.55
N SER A 174 24.52 -30.02 31.75
CA SER A 174 25.80 -29.33 32.00
C SER A 174 25.78 -28.36 33.19
N ARG A 175 24.61 -28.13 33.79
CA ARG A 175 24.35 -27.02 34.71
C ARG A 175 23.66 -27.46 36.01
N VAL A 176 23.98 -26.76 37.08
CA VAL A 176 23.26 -26.80 38.36
C VAL A 176 22.16 -25.75 38.31
N TRP A 177 20.91 -26.14 38.55
CA TRP A 177 19.76 -25.25 38.56
C TRP A 177 19.35 -25.01 40.00
N SER A 178 19.23 -23.77 40.47
CA SER A 178 18.92 -23.49 41.88
C SER A 178 18.03 -22.26 42.05
N THR A 179 17.16 -22.25 43.06
CA THR A 179 16.39 -21.04 43.40
C THR A 179 17.29 -19.93 43.94
N PHE A 180 18.26 -20.26 44.78
CA PHE A 180 19.36 -19.36 45.18
C PHE A 180 20.51 -20.15 45.83
N LEU A 181 21.76 -19.75 45.58
CA LEU A 181 22.94 -20.39 46.17
C LEU A 181 23.19 -19.95 47.61
N LEU A 182 23.37 -20.90 48.53
CA LEU A 182 23.67 -20.61 49.95
C LEU A 182 25.11 -20.09 50.18
N LYS A 183 26.01 -20.34 49.24
CA LYS A 183 27.38 -19.85 49.19
C LYS A 183 27.86 -19.93 47.73
N PRO A 184 28.74 -19.02 47.26
CA PRO A 184 29.47 -19.25 46.02
C PRO A 184 30.20 -20.61 46.04
N PRO A 185 30.26 -21.33 44.90
CA PRO A 185 31.10 -22.52 44.78
C PRO A 185 32.57 -22.14 45.01
N VAL A 186 33.36 -23.06 45.58
CA VAL A 186 34.79 -22.84 45.85
C VAL A 186 35.66 -23.13 44.61
N LEU A 187 35.10 -23.83 43.63
CA LEU A 187 35.69 -24.11 42.33
C LEU A 187 34.77 -23.52 41.26
N ASP A 188 35.33 -22.78 40.29
CA ASP A 188 34.58 -22.23 39.14
C ASP A 188 34.25 -23.31 38.08
N ASP A 189 34.56 -24.58 38.35
CA ASP A 189 34.33 -25.73 37.45
C ASP A 189 32.83 -26.07 37.23
N TYR A 190 31.92 -25.40 37.94
CA TYR A 190 30.48 -25.64 37.88
C TYR A 190 29.75 -24.52 37.14
N ASN A 191 29.06 -24.87 36.06
CA ASN A 191 28.08 -23.99 35.45
C ASN A 191 26.80 -23.98 36.31
N ILE A 192 26.34 -22.80 36.72
CA ILE A 192 25.20 -22.62 37.61
C ILE A 192 24.21 -21.61 37.03
N VAL A 193 22.93 -21.98 37.06
CA VAL A 193 21.78 -21.10 36.86
C VAL A 193 21.12 -20.90 38.23
N SER A 194 21.09 -19.66 38.73
CA SER A 194 20.59 -19.39 40.08
C SER A 194 19.97 -18.01 40.25
N GLY A 195 18.91 -17.94 41.05
CA GLY A 195 18.36 -16.67 41.51
C GLY A 195 19.15 -16.01 42.65
N HIS A 196 18.67 -14.84 43.04
CA HIS A 196 19.19 -14.10 44.18
C HIS A 196 18.58 -14.60 45.51
N TRP A 197 19.25 -14.30 46.62
CA TRP A 197 18.68 -14.54 47.95
C TRP A 197 17.39 -13.73 48.14
N PRO A 198 16.42 -14.25 48.94
CA PRO A 198 15.19 -13.53 49.28
C PRO A 198 15.48 -12.11 49.77
N ALA A 199 14.61 -11.14 49.44
CA ALA A 199 14.80 -9.74 49.80
C ALA A 199 14.98 -9.55 51.32
N GLU A 200 14.30 -10.33 52.16
CA GLU A 200 14.40 -10.26 53.63
C GLU A 200 15.75 -10.74 54.19
N LEU A 201 16.55 -11.42 53.37
CA LEU A 201 17.89 -11.91 53.71
C LEU A 201 18.99 -11.19 52.93
N ALA A 202 18.66 -10.14 52.16
CA ALA A 202 19.58 -9.42 51.28
C ALA A 202 20.82 -8.82 51.99
N ASP A 203 20.68 -8.46 53.26
CA ASP A 203 21.72 -7.83 54.10
C ASP A 203 22.71 -8.83 54.73
N ARG A 204 22.53 -10.14 54.51
CA ARG A 204 23.42 -11.17 55.05
C ARG A 204 24.73 -11.23 54.25
N ASP A 205 25.86 -11.39 54.92
CA ASP A 205 27.18 -11.55 54.26
C ASP A 205 27.18 -12.63 53.16
N SER A 206 26.46 -13.74 53.36
CA SER A 206 26.35 -14.80 52.34
C SER A 206 25.49 -14.38 51.14
N ALA A 207 24.44 -13.58 51.36
CA ALA A 207 23.66 -12.99 50.27
C ALA A 207 24.51 -11.98 49.47
N ALA A 208 25.24 -11.10 50.16
CA ALA A 208 26.13 -10.13 49.54
C ALA A 208 27.25 -10.80 48.72
N ARG A 209 27.93 -11.82 49.26
CA ARG A 209 28.94 -12.62 48.54
C ARG A 209 28.36 -13.31 47.31
N THR A 210 27.18 -13.90 47.42
CA THR A 210 26.52 -14.61 46.32
C THR A 210 26.07 -13.64 45.23
N ARG A 211 25.49 -12.49 45.60
CA ARG A 211 25.13 -11.41 44.68
C ARG A 211 26.34 -10.86 43.94
N HIS A 212 27.47 -10.66 44.63
CA HIS A 212 28.71 -10.22 44.00
C HIS A 212 29.25 -11.24 43.00
N TRP A 213 29.34 -12.52 43.39
CA TRP A 213 29.82 -13.62 42.53
C TRP A 213 28.94 -13.84 41.28
N LEU A 214 27.62 -13.69 41.39
CA LEU A 214 26.70 -13.68 40.24
C LEU A 214 26.92 -12.42 39.36
N GLY A 215 27.13 -11.26 39.98
CA GLY A 215 27.33 -9.98 39.29
C GLY A 215 28.69 -9.83 38.57
N GLU A 216 29.73 -10.58 38.96
CA GLU A 216 31.02 -10.61 38.25
C GLU A 216 30.89 -11.07 36.79
N SER A 217 29.83 -11.79 36.43
CA SER A 217 29.54 -12.22 35.05
C SER A 217 28.70 -11.22 34.24
N ALA A 218 28.46 -10.00 34.75
CA ALA A 218 27.59 -9.01 34.12
C ALA A 218 28.06 -8.46 32.75
N HIS A 219 29.26 -8.81 32.28
CA HIS A 219 29.71 -8.51 30.91
C HIS A 219 29.19 -9.58 29.93
N LEU A 220 27.86 -9.71 29.86
CA LEU A 220 27.23 -10.53 28.83
C LEU A 220 27.48 -9.87 27.47
N PRO A 221 28.05 -10.57 26.48
CA PRO A 221 28.03 -10.08 25.11
C PRO A 221 26.56 -9.97 24.69
N GLY A 222 26.21 -8.86 24.04
CA GLY A 222 24.90 -8.71 23.41
C GLY A 222 24.67 -9.81 22.35
N PRO A 223 23.41 -10.03 21.93
CA PRO A 223 23.13 -10.91 20.79
C PRO A 223 23.99 -10.49 19.60
N ARG A 224 24.55 -11.46 18.88
CA ARG A 224 25.54 -11.18 17.81
C ARG A 224 24.91 -10.44 16.63
N ASP A 225 23.62 -10.67 16.42
CA ASP A 225 22.78 -10.05 15.40
C ASP A 225 21.30 -10.05 15.85
N ASP A 226 20.43 -9.48 15.01
CA ASP A 226 18.99 -9.42 15.26
C ASP A 226 18.28 -10.79 15.21
N GLN A 227 18.87 -11.80 14.53
CA GLN A 227 18.30 -13.14 14.43
C GLN A 227 18.52 -13.93 15.72
N ASP A 228 19.71 -13.84 16.34
CA ASP A 228 19.97 -14.34 17.70
C ASP A 228 18.96 -13.78 18.70
N ALA A 229 18.75 -12.45 18.67
CA ALA A 229 17.81 -11.78 19.57
C ALA A 229 16.35 -12.19 19.32
N ALA A 230 15.96 -12.44 18.07
CA ALA A 230 14.64 -12.91 17.71
C ALA A 230 14.41 -14.38 18.10
N ALA A 231 15.43 -15.23 17.96
CA ALA A 231 15.39 -16.61 18.40
C ALA A 231 15.30 -16.72 19.93
N GLN A 232 16.04 -15.91 20.68
CA GLN A 232 15.92 -15.80 22.14
C GLN A 232 14.53 -15.35 22.58
N ARG A 233 13.93 -14.37 21.89
CA ARG A 233 12.53 -13.96 22.10
C ARG A 233 11.54 -15.10 21.86
N TRP A 234 11.67 -15.83 20.76
CA TRP A 234 10.84 -17.01 20.49
C TRP A 234 10.98 -18.09 21.57
N ILE A 235 12.20 -18.39 22.04
CA ILE A 235 12.43 -19.36 23.12
C ILE A 235 11.77 -18.89 24.43
N ALA A 236 11.85 -17.60 24.75
CA ALA A 236 11.17 -17.01 25.91
C ALA A 236 9.64 -17.08 25.80
N GLU A 237 9.07 -16.85 24.61
CA GLU A 237 7.64 -17.01 24.33
C GLU A 237 7.21 -18.48 24.55
N GLN A 238 7.93 -19.46 23.98
CA GLN A 238 7.62 -20.88 24.19
C GLN A 238 7.73 -21.31 25.66
N ALA A 239 8.66 -20.73 26.42
CA ALA A 239 8.77 -20.94 27.86
C ALA A 239 7.60 -20.31 28.64
N GLY A 240 7.18 -19.09 28.28
CA GLY A 240 6.00 -18.43 28.86
C GLY A 240 4.70 -19.19 28.60
N ASP A 241 4.53 -19.72 27.39
CA ASP A 241 3.44 -20.62 27.00
C ASP A 241 3.57 -22.03 27.63
N GLN A 242 4.65 -22.30 28.36
CA GLN A 242 4.98 -23.56 29.04
C GLN A 242 5.05 -24.80 28.12
N VAL A 243 5.35 -24.58 26.84
CA VAL A 243 5.45 -25.60 25.79
C VAL A 243 6.69 -26.46 26.03
N THR A 244 6.53 -27.79 25.95
CA THR A 244 7.67 -28.71 25.84
C THR A 244 8.02 -28.85 24.36
N LEU A 245 9.23 -28.42 23.97
CA LEU A 245 9.67 -28.53 22.58
C LEU A 245 9.98 -29.99 22.20
N GLY A 246 9.93 -30.30 20.89
CA GLY A 246 10.22 -31.62 20.36
C GLY A 246 11.70 -32.01 20.41
N GLU A 247 11.99 -33.27 20.07
CA GLU A 247 13.34 -33.84 20.05
C GLU A 247 14.29 -33.11 19.09
N GLU A 248 13.75 -32.55 18.01
CA GLU A 248 14.49 -31.76 17.01
C GLU A 248 15.11 -30.48 17.58
N TYR A 249 14.62 -30.01 18.74
CA TYR A 249 15.21 -28.93 19.52
C TYR A 249 15.88 -29.46 20.81
N ARG A 250 15.19 -30.33 21.56
CA ARG A 250 15.68 -30.84 22.86
C ARG A 250 16.90 -31.78 22.76
N GLY A 251 17.11 -32.40 21.60
CA GLY A 251 18.24 -33.28 21.31
C GLY A 251 19.51 -32.56 20.85
N LEU A 252 19.48 -31.23 20.69
CA LEU A 252 20.64 -30.46 20.23
C LEU A 252 21.75 -30.41 21.32
N PRO A 253 23.03 -30.36 20.91
CA PRO A 253 24.16 -30.52 21.83
C PRO A 253 24.43 -29.30 22.72
N ASP A 254 24.08 -28.09 22.26
CA ASP A 254 24.43 -26.83 22.90
C ASP A 254 23.41 -25.70 22.56
N MET A 255 23.55 -24.55 23.23
CA MET A 255 22.67 -23.40 23.04
C MET A 255 22.84 -22.70 21.68
N ARG A 256 24.03 -22.72 21.09
CA ARG A 256 24.30 -22.06 19.80
C ARG A 256 23.58 -22.81 18.69
N SER A 257 23.77 -24.12 18.64
CA SER A 257 23.07 -25.06 17.76
C SER A 257 21.55 -24.92 17.86
N PHE A 258 21.02 -24.68 19.07
CA PHE A 258 19.60 -24.43 19.31
C PHE A 258 19.12 -23.07 18.78
N VAL A 259 19.80 -21.98 19.11
CA VAL A 259 19.50 -20.63 18.58
C VAL A 259 19.57 -20.62 17.04
N ASP A 260 20.60 -21.24 16.46
CA ASP A 260 20.76 -21.39 15.01
C ASP A 260 19.65 -22.24 14.37
N ARG A 261 19.11 -23.24 15.08
CA ARG A 261 17.96 -24.03 14.62
C ARG A 261 16.68 -23.18 14.62
N VAL A 262 16.41 -22.49 15.72
CA VAL A 262 15.25 -21.59 15.88
C VAL A 262 15.26 -20.49 14.83
N ALA A 263 16.40 -19.82 14.62
CA ALA A 263 16.55 -18.76 13.61
C ALA A 263 16.29 -19.26 12.17
N ARG A 264 16.73 -20.48 11.85
CA ARG A 264 16.57 -21.08 10.51
C ARG A 264 15.19 -21.68 10.25
N GLU A 265 14.43 -22.10 11.26
CA GLU A 265 13.22 -22.92 11.06
C GLU A 265 11.97 -22.41 11.76
N ALA A 266 12.08 -21.86 12.98
CA ALA A 266 10.92 -21.43 13.76
C ALA A 266 10.54 -19.96 13.53
N LEU A 267 11.52 -19.10 13.24
CA LEU A 267 11.27 -17.68 12.98
C LEU A 267 10.59 -17.46 11.61
N VAL A 268 9.69 -16.48 11.56
CA VAL A 268 9.12 -15.97 10.31
C VAL A 268 10.24 -15.36 9.46
N PRO A 269 10.42 -15.77 8.19
CA PRO A 269 11.41 -15.19 7.30
C PRO A 269 11.26 -13.67 7.15
N ALA A 270 12.38 -12.96 7.02
CA ALA A 270 12.34 -11.58 6.53
C ALA A 270 12.14 -11.55 5.00
N ALA A 271 11.54 -10.48 4.47
CA ALA A 271 11.26 -10.35 3.04
C ALA A 271 12.54 -10.50 2.17
N HIS A 272 13.67 -9.95 2.61
CA HIS A 272 14.95 -10.07 1.91
C HIS A 272 15.52 -11.50 1.88
N GLU A 273 15.06 -12.41 2.74
CA GLU A 273 15.49 -13.81 2.77
C GLU A 273 14.72 -14.69 1.77
N VAL A 274 13.53 -14.25 1.33
CA VAL A 274 12.62 -15.06 0.50
C VAL A 274 13.28 -15.58 -0.78
N PRO A 275 14.04 -14.81 -1.58
CA PRO A 275 14.71 -15.33 -2.77
C PRO A 275 15.65 -16.51 -2.50
N ARG A 276 16.40 -16.44 -1.40
CA ARG A 276 17.33 -17.51 -0.99
C ARG A 276 16.55 -18.73 -0.50
N LEU A 277 15.50 -18.51 0.28
CA LEU A 277 14.67 -19.60 0.81
C LEU A 277 13.89 -20.34 -0.29
N LEU A 278 13.50 -19.68 -1.38
CA LEU A 278 12.94 -20.34 -2.56
C LEU A 278 13.91 -21.33 -3.20
N GLU A 279 15.22 -21.08 -3.11
CA GLU A 279 16.27 -21.93 -3.71
C GLU A 279 16.79 -22.99 -2.73
N GLU A 280 16.95 -22.65 -1.44
CA GLU A 280 17.56 -23.52 -0.43
C GLU A 280 16.53 -24.35 0.37
N ALA A 281 15.35 -23.81 0.66
CA ALA A 281 14.39 -24.39 1.63
C ALA A 281 12.94 -23.92 1.40
N PRO A 282 12.33 -24.18 0.22
CA PRO A 282 11.02 -23.64 -0.14
C PRO A 282 9.89 -24.05 0.82
N THR A 283 10.02 -25.21 1.47
CA THR A 283 9.07 -25.71 2.49
C THR A 283 8.88 -24.77 3.67
N ARG A 284 9.88 -23.95 4.04
CA ARG A 284 9.76 -22.94 5.10
C ARG A 284 8.75 -21.83 4.73
N LEU A 285 8.70 -21.49 3.45
CA LEU A 285 7.82 -20.44 2.91
C LEU A 285 6.37 -20.91 2.76
N LEU A 286 6.12 -22.23 2.65
CA LEU A 286 4.78 -22.83 2.57
C LEU A 286 3.93 -22.66 3.85
N THR A 287 4.51 -22.14 4.93
CA THR A 287 3.76 -21.91 6.17
C THR A 287 2.94 -20.61 6.07
N PRO A 288 1.66 -20.58 6.48
CA PRO A 288 0.85 -19.36 6.44
C PRO A 288 1.48 -18.15 7.18
N ARG A 289 2.33 -18.41 8.18
CA ARG A 289 3.09 -17.39 8.91
C ARG A 289 4.18 -16.71 8.05
N ALA A 290 4.69 -17.37 7.01
CA ALA A 290 5.69 -16.83 6.09
C ALA A 290 5.07 -16.02 4.94
N HIS A 291 3.77 -16.19 4.64
CA HIS A 291 3.11 -15.49 3.53
C HIS A 291 3.29 -13.96 3.56
N PRO A 292 3.17 -13.24 4.70
CA PRO A 292 3.41 -11.79 4.75
C PRO A 292 4.85 -11.36 4.42
N ALA A 293 5.83 -12.27 4.50
CA ALA A 293 7.18 -12.02 4.03
C ALA A 293 7.29 -12.19 2.51
N VAL A 294 6.61 -13.19 1.94
CA VAL A 294 6.53 -13.44 0.49
C VAL A 294 5.80 -12.31 -0.24
N VAL A 295 4.63 -11.88 0.26
CA VAL A 295 3.86 -10.73 -0.29
C VAL A 295 4.73 -9.48 -0.31
N ARG A 296 5.34 -9.13 0.83
CA ARG A 296 6.20 -7.93 0.94
C ARG A 296 7.46 -8.03 0.08
N TRP A 297 8.08 -9.19 -0.04
CA TRP A 297 9.20 -9.38 -0.96
C TRP A 297 8.79 -9.11 -2.42
N ALA A 298 7.67 -9.69 -2.87
CA ALA A 298 7.19 -9.52 -4.23
C ALA A 298 6.72 -8.08 -4.53
N HIS A 299 6.26 -7.38 -3.49
CA HIS A 299 5.96 -5.95 -3.52
C HIS A 299 7.23 -5.09 -3.66
N ASP A 300 8.25 -5.37 -2.86
CA ASP A 300 9.47 -4.54 -2.75
C ASP A 300 10.46 -4.78 -3.91
N ASP A 301 10.52 -6.01 -4.46
CA ASP A 301 11.39 -6.41 -5.59
C ASP A 301 10.60 -7.20 -6.67
N PRO A 302 9.70 -6.51 -7.42
CA PRO A 302 8.80 -7.15 -8.38
C PRO A 302 9.55 -7.78 -9.57
N ASP A 303 10.62 -7.15 -10.04
CA ASP A 303 11.46 -7.64 -11.15
C ASP A 303 12.05 -9.03 -10.83
N ARG A 304 12.52 -9.21 -9.59
CA ARG A 304 13.04 -10.50 -9.11
C ARG A 304 11.94 -11.50 -8.86
N ALA A 305 10.79 -11.09 -8.31
CA ALA A 305 9.65 -11.97 -8.13
C ALA A 305 9.14 -12.55 -9.47
N ILE A 306 9.04 -11.72 -10.51
CA ILE A 306 8.73 -12.14 -11.88
C ILE A 306 9.79 -13.12 -12.40
N ALA A 307 11.07 -12.83 -12.20
CA ALA A 307 12.15 -13.74 -12.62
C ALA A 307 12.07 -15.12 -11.95
N HIS A 308 11.74 -15.20 -10.65
CA HIS A 308 11.56 -16.46 -9.94
C HIS A 308 10.29 -17.22 -10.42
N LEU A 309 9.18 -16.53 -10.69
CA LEU A 309 7.97 -17.15 -11.27
C LEU A 309 8.23 -17.72 -12.66
N VAL A 310 8.88 -16.95 -13.55
CA VAL A 310 9.16 -17.33 -14.95
C VAL A 310 10.17 -18.48 -15.05
N ALA A 311 11.05 -18.62 -14.05
CA ALA A 311 12.02 -19.71 -13.94
C ALA A 311 11.48 -20.95 -13.19
N ASP A 312 10.17 -21.03 -12.92
CA ASP A 312 9.52 -22.09 -12.11
C ASP A 312 10.18 -22.33 -10.73
N ARG A 313 10.79 -21.30 -10.12
CA ARG A 313 11.44 -21.38 -8.79
C ARG A 313 10.48 -21.15 -7.63
N VAL A 314 9.22 -20.81 -7.91
CA VAL A 314 8.18 -20.59 -6.90
C VAL A 314 7.32 -21.85 -6.81
N PRO A 315 7.19 -22.50 -5.63
CA PRO A 315 6.24 -23.58 -5.41
C PRO A 315 4.82 -23.18 -5.81
N GLY A 316 4.04 -24.11 -6.40
CA GLY A 316 2.71 -23.83 -6.92
C GLY A 316 1.76 -23.21 -5.89
N GLU A 317 1.90 -23.61 -4.63
CA GLU A 317 1.14 -23.13 -3.48
C GLU A 317 1.44 -21.67 -3.11
N LEU A 318 2.60 -21.15 -3.51
CA LEU A 318 3.04 -19.76 -3.24
C LEU A 318 2.85 -18.82 -4.42
N VAL A 319 2.54 -19.34 -5.61
CA VAL A 319 2.34 -18.53 -6.82
C VAL A 319 1.33 -17.40 -6.55
N ASP A 320 0.21 -17.71 -5.90
CA ASP A 320 -0.85 -16.73 -5.64
C ASP A 320 -0.46 -15.71 -4.57
N VAL A 321 0.36 -16.12 -3.59
CA VAL A 321 0.93 -15.24 -2.55
C VAL A 321 1.95 -14.25 -3.14
N VAL A 322 2.72 -14.69 -4.15
CA VAL A 322 3.64 -13.80 -4.89
C VAL A 322 2.83 -12.84 -5.77
N PHE A 323 1.76 -13.31 -6.43
CA PHE A 323 0.88 -12.43 -7.21
C PHE A 323 0.17 -11.38 -6.35
N GLU A 324 -0.26 -11.70 -5.13
CA GLU A 324 -0.83 -10.72 -4.18
C GLU A 324 0.10 -9.53 -3.96
N GLY A 325 1.38 -9.77 -3.68
CA GLY A 325 2.39 -8.73 -3.50
C GLY A 325 2.66 -7.90 -4.76
N LEU A 326 2.72 -8.56 -5.91
CA LEU A 326 2.85 -7.90 -7.22
C LEU A 326 1.65 -6.96 -7.48
N PHE A 327 0.42 -7.45 -7.32
CA PHE A 327 -0.81 -6.68 -7.55
C PHE A 327 -0.91 -5.47 -6.62
N ALA A 328 -0.63 -5.63 -5.32
CA ALA A 328 -0.59 -4.52 -4.37
C ALA A 328 0.34 -3.40 -4.86
N ARG A 329 1.54 -3.74 -5.31
CA ARG A 329 2.53 -2.76 -5.82
C ARG A 329 2.07 -2.04 -7.10
N HIS A 330 1.21 -2.65 -7.91
CA HIS A 330 0.64 -2.00 -9.10
C HIS A 330 -0.53 -1.06 -8.79
N GLU A 331 -1.31 -1.34 -7.74
CA GLU A 331 -2.39 -0.46 -7.28
C GLU A 331 -1.85 0.86 -6.72
N GLU A 332 -0.70 0.84 -6.03
CA GLU A 332 0.02 2.05 -5.56
C GLU A 332 0.45 3.01 -6.69
N GLY A 333 0.56 2.51 -7.93
CA GLY A 333 0.86 3.32 -9.11
C GLY A 333 2.08 2.83 -9.90
N GLY A 334 2.12 3.20 -11.19
CA GLY A 334 3.14 2.72 -12.12
C GLY A 334 2.82 1.33 -12.70
N ASN A 335 3.86 0.64 -13.19
CA ASN A 335 3.72 -0.61 -13.92
C ASN A 335 4.80 -1.66 -13.60
N PRO A 336 5.00 -2.03 -12.32
CA PRO A 336 6.06 -2.96 -11.90
C PRO A 336 5.86 -4.38 -12.47
N ILE A 337 4.61 -4.81 -12.60
CA ILE A 337 4.19 -6.09 -13.18
C ILE A 337 4.48 -6.15 -14.69
N SER A 338 4.79 -5.01 -15.32
CA SER A 338 4.89 -4.88 -16.78
C SER A 338 3.62 -5.38 -17.49
N PHE A 339 2.46 -4.80 -17.14
CA PHE A 339 1.24 -4.89 -17.94
C PHE A 339 1.28 -3.85 -19.09
N PRO A 340 0.90 -4.16 -20.33
CA PRO A 340 0.93 -5.49 -20.91
C PRO A 340 2.39 -6.00 -20.93
N PRO A 341 2.62 -7.31 -21.03
CA PRO A 341 3.96 -7.91 -21.09
C PRO A 341 4.65 -7.57 -22.43
N ALA A 342 5.08 -6.32 -22.55
CA ALA A 342 5.65 -5.75 -23.77
C ALA A 342 7.10 -6.18 -24.03
N ASP A 343 7.79 -6.69 -23.01
CA ASP A 343 9.15 -7.21 -23.11
C ASP A 343 9.19 -8.74 -22.92
N VAL A 344 8.65 -9.43 -23.92
CA VAL A 344 8.79 -10.89 -24.09
C VAL A 344 10.25 -11.30 -24.27
N SER A 345 11.17 -10.37 -24.56
CA SER A 345 12.60 -10.67 -24.71
C SER A 345 13.31 -10.89 -23.37
N ARG A 346 12.86 -10.22 -22.30
CA ARG A 346 13.37 -10.42 -20.94
C ARG A 346 12.70 -11.61 -20.24
N PHE A 347 11.38 -11.79 -20.41
CA PHE A 347 10.61 -12.83 -19.71
C PHE A 347 9.58 -13.53 -20.62
N PRO A 348 9.98 -14.54 -21.44
CA PRO A 348 9.12 -15.09 -22.49
C PRO A 348 7.81 -15.72 -22.03
N ARG A 349 7.76 -16.34 -20.84
CA ARG A 349 6.57 -17.01 -20.28
C ARG A 349 5.69 -16.11 -19.40
N TRP A 350 6.10 -14.85 -19.19
CA TRP A 350 5.36 -13.93 -18.33
C TRP A 350 3.93 -13.63 -18.81
N PRO A 351 3.64 -13.47 -20.12
CA PRO A 351 2.27 -13.23 -20.59
C PRO A 351 1.27 -14.31 -20.15
N ASP A 352 1.67 -15.57 -20.25
CA ASP A 352 0.81 -16.71 -19.96
C ASP A 352 0.57 -16.85 -18.46
N LEU A 353 1.64 -16.80 -17.65
CA LEU A 353 1.57 -16.86 -16.18
C LEU A 353 0.73 -15.73 -15.60
N LEU A 354 0.90 -14.51 -16.10
CA LEU A 354 0.12 -13.34 -15.68
C LEU A 354 -1.35 -13.46 -16.13
N GLY A 355 -1.58 -14.01 -17.33
CA GLY A 355 -2.91 -14.32 -17.83
C GLY A 355 -3.66 -15.35 -16.96
N ASP A 356 -2.99 -16.44 -16.58
CA ASP A 356 -3.53 -17.45 -15.68
C ASP A 356 -3.79 -16.91 -14.27
N ALA A 357 -2.93 -16.04 -13.75
CA ALA A 357 -3.14 -15.38 -12.47
C ALA A 357 -4.39 -14.47 -12.50
N VAL A 358 -4.52 -13.60 -13.50
CA VAL A 358 -5.70 -12.73 -13.66
C VAL A 358 -6.98 -13.56 -13.85
N ARG A 359 -6.94 -14.65 -14.64
CA ARG A 359 -8.09 -15.56 -14.81
C ARG A 359 -8.52 -16.26 -13.51
N ARG A 360 -7.58 -16.59 -12.62
CA ARG A 360 -7.87 -17.23 -11.32
C ARG A 360 -8.33 -16.23 -10.26
N TRP A 361 -7.72 -15.04 -10.20
CA TRP A 361 -8.06 -14.00 -9.22
C TRP A 361 -9.37 -13.28 -9.57
N VAL A 362 -9.66 -13.12 -10.86
CA VAL A 362 -10.88 -12.49 -11.38
C VAL A 362 -11.59 -13.48 -12.33
N PRO A 363 -12.41 -14.41 -11.80
CA PRO A 363 -12.96 -15.53 -12.56
C PRO A 363 -14.11 -15.14 -13.52
N GLU A 364 -14.82 -14.04 -13.29
CA GLU A 364 -15.87 -13.56 -14.19
C GLU A 364 -15.30 -12.70 -15.33
N GLN A 365 -15.74 -12.94 -16.58
CA GLN A 365 -15.31 -12.16 -17.75
C GLN A 365 -15.66 -10.66 -17.58
N ARG A 366 -16.84 -10.36 -17.05
CA ARG A 366 -17.30 -8.98 -16.79
C ARG A 366 -16.36 -8.23 -15.85
N ASP A 367 -15.92 -8.89 -14.78
CA ASP A 367 -15.02 -8.29 -13.80
C ASP A 367 -13.60 -8.17 -14.36
N ARG A 368 -13.16 -9.09 -15.24
CA ARG A 368 -11.88 -8.93 -15.97
C ARG A 368 -11.91 -7.73 -16.92
N VAL A 369 -13.02 -7.49 -17.62
CA VAL A 369 -13.20 -6.28 -18.44
C VAL A 369 -13.11 -5.03 -17.56
N ALA A 370 -13.86 -4.97 -16.46
CA ALA A 370 -13.81 -3.84 -15.52
C ALA A 370 -12.42 -3.63 -14.90
N PHE A 371 -11.68 -4.71 -14.61
CA PHE A 371 -10.28 -4.65 -14.16
C PHE A 371 -9.36 -4.03 -15.23
N VAL A 372 -9.48 -4.46 -16.50
CA VAL A 372 -8.67 -3.91 -17.61
C VAL A 372 -9.01 -2.44 -17.87
N GLU A 373 -10.28 -2.08 -17.89
CA GLU A 373 -10.73 -0.69 -18.03
C GLU A 373 -10.16 0.22 -16.93
N ARG A 374 -10.35 -0.16 -15.67
CA ARG A 374 -9.96 0.64 -14.50
C ARG A 374 -8.44 0.72 -14.32
N THR A 375 -7.75 -0.40 -14.52
CA THR A 375 -6.36 -0.57 -14.06
C THR A 375 -5.34 -0.41 -15.20
N LEU A 376 -5.71 -0.76 -16.44
CA LEU A 376 -4.80 -0.74 -17.58
C LEU A 376 -5.12 0.36 -18.61
N LEU A 377 -6.40 0.66 -18.86
CA LEU A 377 -6.83 1.62 -19.90
C LEU A 377 -7.07 3.05 -19.42
N ALA A 378 -7.25 3.27 -18.11
CA ALA A 378 -7.49 4.60 -17.54
C ALA A 378 -6.35 5.60 -17.87
N PRO A 379 -6.60 6.92 -17.90
CA PRO A 379 -5.58 7.92 -18.22
C PRO A 379 -4.31 7.76 -17.38
N GLY A 380 -3.14 7.75 -18.05
CA GLY A 380 -1.84 7.51 -17.41
C GLY A 380 -1.50 6.04 -17.10
N ARG A 381 -2.37 5.08 -17.44
CA ARG A 381 -2.12 3.63 -17.30
C ARG A 381 -1.50 3.03 -18.57
N PRO A 382 -0.90 1.82 -18.50
CA PRO A 382 -0.01 1.32 -19.55
C PRO A 382 -0.64 1.04 -20.92
N LEU A 383 -1.96 0.81 -20.98
CA LEU A 383 -2.72 0.58 -22.22
C LEU A 383 -3.48 1.82 -22.70
N ALA A 384 -3.30 2.99 -22.07
CA ALA A 384 -3.95 4.23 -22.51
C ALA A 384 -3.50 4.70 -23.91
N ASP A 385 -2.30 4.30 -24.37
CA ASP A 385 -1.85 4.50 -25.76
C ASP A 385 -2.49 3.45 -26.69
N PRO A 386 -3.24 3.85 -27.74
CA PRO A 386 -3.79 2.94 -28.74
C PRO A 386 -2.76 1.98 -29.36
N ARG A 387 -1.48 2.39 -29.48
CA ARG A 387 -0.41 1.52 -29.99
C ARG A 387 0.03 0.46 -28.97
N ALA A 388 -0.03 0.77 -27.68
CA ALA A 388 0.20 -0.20 -26.62
C ALA A 388 -0.96 -1.21 -26.55
N LEU A 389 -2.20 -0.72 -26.64
CA LEU A 389 -3.39 -1.57 -26.74
C LEU A 389 -3.33 -2.52 -27.95
N ALA A 390 -3.00 -2.00 -29.14
CA ALA A 390 -2.90 -2.80 -30.36
C ALA A 390 -1.85 -3.92 -30.28
N ARG A 391 -0.73 -3.71 -29.57
CA ARG A 391 0.29 -4.76 -29.32
C ARG A 391 -0.17 -5.84 -28.33
N SER A 392 -1.24 -5.58 -27.59
CA SER A 392 -1.67 -6.38 -26.43
C SER A 392 -2.93 -7.19 -26.68
N VAL A 393 -3.54 -7.07 -27.86
CA VAL A 393 -4.79 -7.72 -28.25
C VAL A 393 -4.75 -9.22 -27.99
N LEU A 394 -3.70 -9.93 -28.44
CA LEU A 394 -3.56 -11.38 -28.23
C LEU A 394 -3.53 -11.79 -26.74
N TRP A 395 -2.95 -10.96 -25.88
CA TRP A 395 -2.91 -11.21 -24.44
C TRP A 395 -4.27 -10.94 -23.78
N LEU A 396 -4.98 -9.89 -24.20
CA LEU A 396 -6.35 -9.59 -23.76
C LEU A 396 -7.34 -10.68 -24.22
N GLU A 397 -7.20 -11.16 -25.46
CA GLU A 397 -7.95 -12.31 -25.98
C GLU A 397 -7.71 -13.57 -25.14
N SER A 398 -6.49 -13.79 -24.63
CA SER A 398 -6.21 -14.89 -23.70
C SER A 398 -6.99 -14.77 -22.38
N LEU A 399 -7.27 -13.56 -21.90
CA LEU A 399 -8.15 -13.33 -20.73
C LEU A 399 -9.64 -13.57 -21.05
N GLY A 400 -9.98 -13.91 -22.29
CA GLY A 400 -11.35 -13.94 -22.79
C GLY A 400 -11.94 -12.54 -22.96
N ILE A 401 -11.11 -11.54 -23.25
CA ILE A 401 -11.53 -10.15 -23.50
C ILE A 401 -11.31 -9.86 -24.99
N GLY A 402 -12.39 -9.84 -25.77
CA GLY A 402 -12.35 -9.49 -27.19
C GLY A 402 -12.31 -7.97 -27.42
N ALA A 403 -12.00 -7.57 -28.66
CA ALA A 403 -12.17 -6.18 -29.09
C ALA A 403 -13.62 -5.66 -28.95
N ASP A 404 -14.60 -6.57 -28.91
CA ASP A 404 -16.01 -6.26 -28.65
C ASP A 404 -16.40 -6.16 -27.17
N ASP A 405 -15.47 -6.45 -26.26
CA ASP A 405 -15.61 -6.23 -24.82
C ASP A 405 -14.99 -4.89 -24.38
N LEU A 406 -14.02 -4.34 -25.13
CA LEU A 406 -13.24 -3.14 -24.75
C LEU A 406 -13.80 -1.83 -25.32
N PRO A 407 -13.82 -0.72 -24.55
CA PRO A 407 -14.45 0.53 -24.96
C PRO A 407 -13.81 1.10 -26.26
N PRO A 408 -14.63 1.61 -27.21
CA PRO A 408 -14.12 2.08 -28.49
C PRO A 408 -13.26 3.34 -28.32
N SER A 409 -12.00 3.27 -28.76
CA SER A 409 -11.07 4.40 -28.74
C SER A 409 -11.60 5.63 -29.49
N VAL A 410 -11.38 6.84 -28.96
CA VAL A 410 -11.81 8.10 -29.61
C VAL A 410 -11.28 8.24 -31.04
N GLU A 411 -10.07 7.74 -31.32
CA GLU A 411 -9.50 7.71 -32.67
C GLU A 411 -10.32 6.84 -33.64
N SER A 412 -10.71 5.62 -33.25
CA SER A 412 -11.54 4.76 -34.11
C SER A 412 -12.96 5.31 -34.31
N ILE A 413 -13.49 6.06 -33.33
CA ILE A 413 -14.75 6.79 -33.47
C ILE A 413 -14.59 7.95 -34.46
N ALA A 414 -13.53 8.76 -34.35
CA ALA A 414 -13.24 9.86 -35.30
C ALA A 414 -13.04 9.34 -36.74
N VAL A 415 -12.31 8.23 -36.92
CA VAL A 415 -12.14 7.57 -38.24
C VAL A 415 -13.47 7.02 -38.77
N ALA A 416 -14.33 6.46 -37.92
CA ALA A 416 -15.65 5.98 -38.32
C ALA A 416 -16.55 7.14 -38.79
N LEU A 417 -16.58 8.25 -38.05
CA LEU A 417 -17.31 9.46 -38.43
C LEU A 417 -16.76 10.09 -39.72
N GLY A 418 -15.44 10.22 -39.85
CA GLY A 418 -14.81 10.78 -41.04
C GLY A 418 -15.06 9.96 -42.32
N ARG A 419 -15.15 8.62 -42.20
CA ARG A 419 -15.39 7.72 -43.34
C ARG A 419 -16.86 7.44 -43.65
N ARG A 420 -17.74 7.43 -42.64
CA ARG A 420 -19.14 6.96 -42.77
C ARG A 420 -20.19 8.01 -42.43
N GLY A 421 -19.81 9.13 -41.80
CA GLY A 421 -20.72 10.19 -41.36
C GLY A 421 -21.73 9.78 -40.27
N ARG A 422 -21.54 8.62 -39.62
CA ARG A 422 -22.48 8.04 -38.63
C ARG A 422 -21.75 7.15 -37.61
N LEU A 423 -22.30 7.01 -36.41
CA LEU A 423 -21.79 6.15 -35.36
C LEU A 423 -22.44 4.75 -35.41
N ALA A 424 -21.67 3.74 -35.00
CA ALA A 424 -22.23 2.46 -34.60
C ALA A 424 -22.86 2.56 -33.20
N GLN A 425 -23.86 1.72 -32.90
CA GLN A 425 -24.61 1.80 -31.64
C GLN A 425 -23.70 1.79 -30.40
N ARG A 426 -22.77 0.82 -30.35
CA ARG A 426 -21.72 0.69 -29.33
C ARG A 426 -20.87 1.96 -29.11
N GLN A 427 -20.63 2.75 -30.17
CA GLN A 427 -19.89 4.01 -30.08
C GLN A 427 -20.76 5.13 -29.48
N ARG A 428 -22.06 5.16 -29.79
CA ARG A 428 -23.02 6.10 -29.17
C ARG A 428 -23.17 5.81 -27.68
N ASP A 429 -23.28 4.53 -27.32
CA ASP A 429 -23.49 4.11 -25.93
C ASP A 429 -22.26 4.46 -25.07
N TYR A 430 -21.04 4.23 -25.57
CA TYR A 430 -19.79 4.68 -24.94
C TYR A 430 -19.73 6.21 -24.76
N LEU A 431 -20.02 6.99 -25.81
CA LEU A 431 -20.00 8.45 -25.72
C LEU A 431 -21.10 9.00 -24.79
N ARG A 432 -22.19 8.26 -24.55
CA ARG A 432 -23.25 8.60 -23.60
C ARG A 432 -22.94 8.21 -22.15
N SER A 433 -22.20 7.12 -21.93
CA SER A 433 -21.83 6.65 -20.58
C SER A 433 -20.57 7.29 -20.02
N THR A 434 -19.82 8.05 -20.83
CA THR A 434 -18.57 8.69 -20.41
C THR A 434 -18.80 9.86 -19.45
N GLY A 435 -18.13 9.83 -18.28
CA GLY A 435 -18.28 10.84 -17.23
C GLY A 435 -17.82 12.26 -17.58
N ASP A 436 -16.91 12.43 -18.56
CA ASP A 436 -16.60 13.71 -19.19
C ASP A 436 -16.99 13.67 -20.68
N GLN A 437 -18.29 13.67 -20.95
CA GLN A 437 -18.82 13.70 -22.31
C GLN A 437 -18.34 14.94 -23.10
N VAL A 438 -18.17 16.09 -22.44
CA VAL A 438 -17.74 17.34 -23.11
C VAL A 438 -16.28 17.26 -23.55
N GLY A 439 -15.39 16.79 -22.67
CA GLY A 439 -13.97 16.60 -22.98
C GLY A 439 -13.78 15.61 -24.11
N VAL A 440 -14.40 14.42 -24.05
CA VAL A 440 -14.26 13.40 -25.10
C VAL A 440 -14.84 13.85 -26.45
N LEU A 441 -15.95 14.58 -26.47
CA LEU A 441 -16.49 15.17 -27.70
C LEU A 441 -15.55 16.23 -28.30
N ARG A 442 -14.90 17.06 -27.48
CA ARG A 442 -13.87 18.03 -27.92
C ARG A 442 -12.65 17.32 -28.50
N ASP A 443 -12.16 16.31 -27.81
CA ASP A 443 -11.04 15.46 -28.21
C ASP A 443 -11.31 14.72 -29.53
N LEU A 444 -12.56 14.40 -29.80
CA LEU A 444 -13.00 13.79 -31.05
C LEU A 444 -13.02 14.81 -32.19
N VAL A 445 -13.57 16.01 -31.96
CA VAL A 445 -13.58 17.11 -32.95
C VAL A 445 -12.17 17.49 -33.36
N GLY A 446 -11.25 17.68 -32.40
CA GLY A 446 -9.85 18.02 -32.66
C GLY A 446 -9.05 16.98 -33.46
N ARG A 447 -9.54 15.73 -33.54
CA ARG A 447 -8.95 14.64 -34.34
C ARG A 447 -9.46 14.59 -35.80
N MET A 448 -10.32 15.50 -36.23
CA MET A 448 -10.88 15.53 -37.60
C MET A 448 -10.37 16.74 -38.38
N ASP A 449 -10.01 16.59 -39.67
CA ASP A 449 -9.58 17.75 -40.50
C ASP A 449 -10.66 18.83 -40.67
N PHE A 450 -11.94 18.43 -40.61
CA PHE A 450 -13.12 19.27 -40.73
C PHE A 450 -14.35 18.46 -40.31
N VAL A 451 -15.24 19.02 -39.51
CA VAL A 451 -16.46 18.35 -39.04
C VAL A 451 -17.63 18.73 -39.95
N SER A 452 -18.18 17.77 -40.69
CA SER A 452 -19.33 18.03 -41.56
C SER A 452 -20.63 18.23 -40.77
N VAL A 453 -21.63 18.83 -41.41
CA VAL A 453 -22.99 18.98 -40.87
C VAL A 453 -23.59 17.64 -40.46
N ALA A 454 -23.37 16.58 -41.26
CA ALA A 454 -23.87 15.24 -40.97
C ALA A 454 -23.21 14.64 -39.71
N VAL A 455 -21.89 14.80 -39.56
CA VAL A 455 -21.17 14.37 -38.35
C VAL A 455 -21.62 15.17 -37.12
N THR A 456 -21.82 16.48 -37.27
CA THR A 456 -22.27 17.35 -36.18
C THR A 456 -23.67 16.97 -35.69
N ALA A 457 -24.59 16.67 -36.61
CA ALA A 457 -25.93 16.16 -36.28
C ALA A 457 -25.86 14.83 -35.51
N GLU A 458 -25.01 13.89 -35.93
CA GLU A 458 -24.81 12.61 -35.24
C GLU A 458 -24.20 12.78 -33.83
N LEU A 459 -23.29 13.74 -33.64
CA LEU A 459 -22.73 14.08 -32.32
C LEU A 459 -23.75 14.82 -31.42
N LEU A 460 -24.65 15.63 -32.00
CA LEU A 460 -25.76 16.26 -31.27
C LEU A 460 -26.79 15.24 -30.77
N ASP A 461 -27.00 14.12 -31.49
CA ASP A 461 -27.83 12.99 -31.03
C ASP A 461 -27.19 12.16 -29.90
N VAL A 462 -25.91 12.43 -29.60
CA VAL A 462 -25.17 11.84 -28.47
C VAL A 462 -25.08 12.79 -27.29
N ALA A 463 -24.92 14.09 -27.55
CA ALA A 463 -24.96 15.16 -26.54
C ALA A 463 -26.36 15.29 -25.93
N GLY A 464 -26.56 14.67 -24.76
CA GLY A 464 -27.87 14.59 -24.11
C GLY A 464 -28.41 15.96 -23.70
N GLU A 465 -27.63 16.68 -22.90
CA GLU A 465 -28.01 17.97 -22.30
C GLU A 465 -27.75 19.17 -23.22
N GLU A 466 -28.57 20.22 -23.06
CA GLU A 466 -28.45 21.50 -23.80
C GLU A 466 -27.14 22.26 -23.48
N SER A 467 -26.60 22.08 -22.27
CA SER A 467 -25.24 22.48 -21.86
C SER A 467 -24.19 21.86 -22.79
N THR A 468 -24.20 20.53 -22.92
CA THR A 468 -23.27 19.75 -23.76
C THR A 468 -23.46 20.06 -25.25
N ARG A 469 -24.70 20.19 -25.74
CA ARG A 469 -24.98 20.58 -27.14
C ARG A 469 -24.37 21.93 -27.48
N ARG A 470 -24.59 22.96 -26.65
CA ARG A 470 -23.97 24.30 -26.82
C ARG A 470 -22.44 24.23 -26.80
N GLY A 471 -21.87 23.46 -25.87
CA GLY A 471 -20.42 23.25 -25.77
C GLY A 471 -19.83 22.56 -27.01
N LEU A 472 -20.51 21.53 -27.52
CA LEU A 472 -20.16 20.83 -28.75
C LEU A 472 -20.21 21.76 -29.96
N VAL A 473 -21.32 22.48 -30.18
CA VAL A 473 -21.43 23.36 -31.36
C VAL A 473 -20.39 24.48 -31.31
N ARG A 474 -20.17 25.12 -30.15
CA ARG A 474 -19.08 26.09 -29.98
C ARG A 474 -17.72 25.49 -30.36
N THR A 475 -17.42 24.28 -29.91
CA THR A 475 -16.16 23.58 -30.20
C THR A 475 -16.01 23.28 -31.69
N VAL A 476 -17.07 22.79 -32.34
CA VAL A 476 -17.09 22.50 -33.78
C VAL A 476 -16.95 23.80 -34.61
N LEU A 477 -17.63 24.87 -34.22
CA LEU A 477 -17.54 26.16 -34.90
C LEU A 477 -16.14 26.77 -34.80
N ALA A 478 -15.49 26.70 -33.63
CA ALA A 478 -14.09 27.12 -33.46
C ALA A 478 -13.17 26.33 -34.40
N HIS A 479 -13.22 25.00 -34.27
CA HIS A 479 -12.38 24.07 -35.03
C HIS A 479 -12.54 24.22 -36.55
N ASN A 480 -13.79 24.28 -37.05
CA ASN A 480 -14.06 24.46 -38.47
C ASN A 480 -13.67 25.86 -38.98
N SER A 481 -13.72 26.90 -38.13
CA SER A 481 -13.29 28.26 -38.51
C SER A 481 -11.78 28.33 -38.74
N GLU A 482 -10.98 27.69 -37.88
CA GLU A 482 -9.52 27.54 -38.07
C GLU A 482 -9.15 26.76 -39.34
N HIS A 483 -10.09 25.97 -39.87
CA HIS A 483 -9.92 25.12 -41.05
C HIS A 483 -10.62 25.65 -42.31
N ALA A 484 -11.32 26.78 -42.22
CA ALA A 484 -12.19 27.30 -43.28
C ALA A 484 -11.42 27.72 -44.56
N ASP A 485 -10.19 28.23 -44.41
CA ASP A 485 -9.32 28.65 -45.51
C ASP A 485 -8.94 27.51 -46.48
N ARG A 486 -9.18 26.24 -46.10
CA ARG A 486 -8.88 25.05 -46.93
C ARG A 486 -9.96 24.72 -47.96
N GLY A 487 -10.85 25.67 -48.28
CA GLY A 487 -11.78 25.60 -49.43
C GLY A 487 -12.96 24.65 -49.28
N ARG A 488 -13.35 24.25 -48.06
CA ARG A 488 -14.43 23.26 -47.79
C ARG A 488 -15.83 23.87 -47.59
N GLY A 489 -16.10 25.02 -48.21
CA GLY A 489 -17.38 25.73 -48.13
C GLY A 489 -17.40 26.85 -47.08
N SER A 490 -18.37 27.76 -47.18
CA SER A 490 -18.48 28.88 -46.24
C SER A 490 -19.06 28.43 -44.89
N MET A 491 -18.57 28.99 -43.79
CA MET A 491 -19.15 28.75 -42.46
C MET A 491 -20.62 29.19 -42.39
N ALA A 492 -21.03 30.20 -43.16
CA ALA A 492 -22.43 30.61 -43.26
C ALA A 492 -23.32 29.52 -43.86
N THR A 493 -22.86 28.85 -44.93
CA THR A 493 -23.56 27.71 -45.54
C THR A 493 -23.65 26.54 -44.57
N TRP A 494 -22.54 26.18 -43.92
CA TRP A 494 -22.49 25.07 -42.96
C TRP A 494 -23.47 25.27 -41.79
N VAL A 495 -23.60 26.50 -41.29
CA VAL A 495 -24.51 26.84 -40.19
C VAL A 495 -25.97 26.75 -40.64
N ALA A 496 -26.30 27.26 -41.83
CA ALA A 496 -27.64 27.14 -42.40
C ALA A 496 -28.03 25.67 -42.61
N ASP A 497 -27.17 24.89 -43.26
CA ASP A 497 -27.36 23.46 -43.52
C ASP A 497 -27.56 22.65 -42.22
N LEU A 498 -26.88 23.03 -41.12
CA LEU A 498 -27.06 22.39 -39.82
C LEU A 498 -28.42 22.70 -39.20
N VAL A 499 -28.87 23.96 -39.25
CA VAL A 499 -30.18 24.35 -38.71
C VAL A 499 -31.32 23.75 -39.53
N ASP A 500 -31.25 23.77 -40.86
CA ASP A 500 -32.25 23.16 -41.74
C ASP A 500 -32.38 21.64 -41.47
N ARG A 501 -31.28 20.98 -41.10
CA ARG A 501 -31.25 19.55 -40.74
C ARG A 501 -31.64 19.28 -39.29
N ARG A 502 -31.50 20.26 -38.38
CA ARG A 502 -31.67 20.13 -36.92
C ARG A 502 -32.37 21.37 -36.33
N PRO A 503 -33.61 21.68 -36.72
CA PRO A 503 -34.31 22.89 -36.26
C PRO A 503 -34.50 22.91 -34.73
N GLN A 504 -34.63 21.74 -34.10
CA GLN A 504 -34.72 21.62 -32.65
C GLN A 504 -33.44 22.04 -31.90
N ASP A 505 -32.27 22.01 -32.54
CA ASP A 505 -30.99 22.37 -31.95
C ASP A 505 -30.59 23.83 -32.29
N GLN A 506 -31.49 24.63 -32.90
CA GLN A 506 -31.23 26.02 -33.29
C GLN A 506 -30.78 26.91 -32.12
N SER A 507 -31.34 26.71 -30.91
CA SER A 507 -30.89 27.43 -29.70
C SER A 507 -29.43 27.12 -29.38
N ALA A 508 -29.05 25.84 -29.44
CA ALA A 508 -27.68 25.41 -29.18
C ALA A 508 -26.68 25.97 -30.21
N VAL A 509 -27.08 26.05 -31.48
CA VAL A 509 -26.25 26.62 -32.56
C VAL A 509 -26.05 28.12 -32.38
N VAL A 510 -27.13 28.88 -32.10
CA VAL A 510 -27.06 30.33 -31.87
C VAL A 510 -26.24 30.65 -30.63
N GLU A 511 -26.54 30.03 -29.49
CA GLU A 511 -25.83 30.29 -28.23
C GLU A 511 -24.37 29.81 -28.25
N GLY A 512 -24.07 28.71 -28.94
CA GLY A 512 -22.70 28.25 -29.19
C GLY A 512 -21.90 29.25 -30.03
N GLY A 513 -22.53 29.81 -31.07
CA GLY A 513 -21.95 30.88 -31.91
C GLY A 513 -21.67 32.17 -31.14
N PHE A 514 -22.59 32.61 -30.26
CA PHE A 514 -22.33 33.74 -29.35
C PHE A 514 -21.23 33.47 -28.31
N GLY A 515 -21.06 32.21 -27.91
CA GLY A 515 -19.90 31.78 -27.14
C GLY A 515 -18.59 32.04 -27.89
N LEU A 516 -18.54 31.69 -29.18
CA LEU A 516 -17.37 31.93 -30.03
C LEU A 516 -17.11 33.43 -30.28
N LEU A 517 -18.16 34.24 -30.47
CA LEU A 517 -18.04 35.71 -30.61
C LEU A 517 -17.28 36.33 -29.42
N ARG A 518 -17.64 35.91 -28.20
CA ARG A 518 -17.05 36.44 -26.96
C ARG A 518 -15.57 36.12 -26.80
N GLU A 519 -15.07 35.14 -27.54
CA GLU A 519 -13.69 34.66 -27.46
C GLU A 519 -12.83 35.14 -28.64
N ASN A 520 -13.39 35.21 -29.85
CA ASN A 520 -12.66 35.51 -31.09
C ASN A 520 -13.10 36.80 -31.81
N GLY A 521 -14.05 37.57 -31.25
CA GLY A 521 -14.39 38.93 -31.69
C GLY A 521 -15.22 39.06 -32.98
N LEU A 522 -15.40 37.98 -33.76
CA LEU A 522 -16.17 37.99 -35.01
C LEU A 522 -17.19 36.84 -35.06
N LEU A 523 -18.42 37.14 -35.48
CA LEU A 523 -19.42 36.15 -35.90
C LEU A 523 -19.34 35.95 -37.41
N PRO A 524 -19.28 34.71 -37.92
CA PRO A 524 -19.57 34.43 -39.32
C PRO A 524 -20.95 34.97 -39.72
N ASP A 525 -21.06 35.62 -40.89
CA ASP A 525 -22.28 36.30 -41.35
C ASP A 525 -23.56 35.43 -41.24
N GLY A 526 -23.46 34.12 -41.53
CA GLY A 526 -24.60 33.21 -41.42
C GLY A 526 -25.06 32.93 -39.98
N LEU A 527 -24.16 32.98 -38.99
CA LEU A 527 -24.55 32.94 -37.57
C LEU A 527 -25.20 34.24 -37.13
N LEU A 528 -24.75 35.38 -37.66
CA LEU A 528 -25.39 36.67 -37.39
C LEU A 528 -26.81 36.72 -37.97
N ALA A 529 -27.01 36.29 -39.22
CA ALA A 529 -28.33 36.18 -39.83
C ALA A 529 -29.24 35.22 -39.04
N LEU A 530 -28.74 34.03 -38.68
CA LEU A 530 -29.48 33.06 -37.87
C LEU A 530 -29.87 33.61 -36.50
N ALA A 531 -28.96 34.31 -35.82
CA ALA A 531 -29.21 34.92 -34.52
C ALA A 531 -30.29 35.99 -34.58
N LEU A 532 -30.26 36.85 -35.62
CA LEU A 532 -31.29 37.87 -35.84
C LEU A 532 -32.66 37.24 -36.03
N SER A 533 -32.79 36.19 -36.84
CA SER A 533 -34.04 35.43 -36.99
C SER A 533 -34.50 34.74 -35.70
N HIS A 534 -33.58 34.06 -34.99
CA HIS A 534 -33.90 33.33 -33.74
C HIS A 534 -34.39 34.26 -32.63
N TYR A 535 -33.80 35.45 -32.50
CA TYR A 535 -34.23 36.43 -31.52
C TYR A 535 -35.48 37.22 -31.96
N ALA A 536 -35.76 37.34 -33.26
CA ALA A 536 -37.01 37.91 -33.76
C ALA A 536 -38.25 37.12 -33.30
N ASP A 537 -38.10 35.82 -33.05
CA ASP A 537 -39.16 34.92 -32.60
C ASP A 537 -39.15 34.64 -31.08
N ARG A 538 -38.12 35.08 -30.34
CA ARG A 538 -37.98 34.83 -28.88
C ARG A 538 -37.97 36.07 -28.00
N LEU A 539 -37.66 37.25 -28.55
CA LEU A 539 -37.77 38.50 -27.82
C LEU A 539 -39.22 39.02 -27.89
N ASP A 540 -39.71 39.61 -26.80
CA ASP A 540 -41.00 40.31 -26.78
C ASP A 540 -40.87 41.68 -27.50
N VAL A 541 -40.74 41.62 -28.83
CA VAL A 541 -40.64 42.78 -29.72
C VAL A 541 -41.95 43.00 -30.46
N SER A 542 -42.28 44.25 -30.74
CA SER A 542 -43.44 44.59 -31.57
C SER A 542 -43.33 43.95 -32.96
N GLU A 543 -44.45 43.73 -33.66
CA GLU A 543 -44.43 43.16 -35.03
C GLU A 543 -43.52 43.93 -35.99
N VAL A 544 -43.39 45.25 -35.80
CA VAL A 544 -42.45 46.10 -36.56
C VAL A 544 -41.00 45.77 -36.22
N GLY A 545 -40.67 45.58 -34.93
CA GLY A 545 -39.34 45.15 -34.49
C GLY A 545 -38.97 43.75 -34.99
N ARG A 546 -39.93 42.80 -34.93
CA ARG A 546 -39.79 41.46 -35.52
C ARG A 546 -39.54 41.51 -37.03
N GLY A 547 -40.32 42.32 -37.75
CA GLY A 547 -40.14 42.54 -39.19
C GLY A 547 -38.75 43.10 -39.54
N LEU A 548 -38.27 44.08 -38.78
CA LEU A 548 -36.93 44.68 -38.97
C LEU A 548 -35.79 43.70 -38.68
N LEU A 549 -35.92 42.84 -37.67
CA LEU A 549 -34.92 41.80 -37.38
C LEU A 549 -34.86 40.74 -38.48
N LEU A 550 -36.01 40.32 -39.01
CA LEU A 550 -36.10 39.38 -40.14
C LEU A 550 -35.56 40.00 -41.44
N GLU A 551 -35.86 41.28 -41.70
CA GLU A 551 -35.29 42.02 -42.85
C GLU A 551 -33.76 42.18 -42.73
N ALA A 552 -33.26 42.46 -41.52
CA ALA A 552 -31.82 42.51 -41.27
C ALA A 552 -31.15 41.13 -41.48
N ALA A 553 -31.78 40.05 -41.03
CA ALA A 553 -31.30 38.69 -41.26
C ALA A 553 -31.23 38.34 -42.76
N ASP A 554 -32.27 38.69 -43.53
CA ASP A 554 -32.32 38.46 -44.97
C ASP A 554 -31.25 39.25 -45.74
N ARG A 555 -31.02 40.52 -45.35
CA ARG A 555 -29.95 41.34 -45.91
C ARG A 555 -28.56 40.77 -45.61
N VAL A 556 -28.31 40.25 -44.40
CA VAL A 556 -27.02 39.61 -44.04
C VAL A 556 -26.83 38.28 -44.79
N ASN A 557 -27.88 37.46 -44.93
CA ASN A 557 -27.86 36.26 -45.77
C ASN A 557 -27.60 36.58 -47.24
N THR A 558 -28.18 37.66 -47.77
CA THR A 558 -27.97 38.09 -49.15
C THR A 558 -26.54 38.61 -49.36
N ALA A 559 -26.03 39.43 -48.44
CA ALA A 559 -24.69 40.00 -48.50
C ALA A 559 -23.55 38.97 -48.34
N SER A 560 -23.82 37.84 -47.66
CA SER A 560 -22.86 36.73 -47.48
C SER A 560 -22.92 35.68 -48.60
N ARG A 561 -24.02 35.62 -49.36
CA ARG A 561 -24.16 34.79 -50.57
C ARG A 561 -23.69 35.48 -51.86
N ALA A 562 -23.48 36.80 -51.82
CA ALA A 562 -22.99 37.57 -52.97
C ALA A 562 -21.50 37.24 -53.29
N PRO A 563 -21.14 36.98 -54.55
CA PRO A 563 -19.75 36.73 -54.92
C PRO A 563 -18.89 37.99 -54.71
N ALA A 564 -17.64 37.79 -54.26
CA ALA A 564 -16.76 38.85 -53.74
C ALA A 564 -16.43 40.01 -54.71
N GLN A 565 -16.76 39.89 -55.99
CA GLN A 565 -16.47 40.90 -57.03
C GLN A 565 -17.36 42.16 -56.96
N ALA A 566 -18.43 42.17 -56.17
CA ALA A 566 -19.38 43.30 -56.11
C ALA A 566 -19.08 44.36 -55.02
N ARG A 567 -18.01 44.22 -54.23
CA ARG A 567 -17.74 45.07 -53.04
C ARG A 567 -16.84 46.30 -53.31
N THR A 568 -16.52 46.63 -54.57
CA THR A 568 -15.44 47.58 -54.91
C THR A 568 -15.87 48.89 -55.61
N GLU A 569 -17.17 49.20 -55.70
CA GLU A 569 -17.66 50.42 -56.36
C GLU A 569 -18.50 51.33 -55.42
N ALA A 570 -17.85 52.00 -54.45
CA ALA A 570 -18.50 53.08 -53.68
C ALA A 570 -17.57 54.03 -52.88
N PHE A 571 -16.38 54.41 -53.37
CA PHE A 571 -15.65 55.58 -52.80
C PHE A 571 -14.86 56.34 -53.89
N PRO A 572 -15.10 57.64 -54.09
CA PRO A 572 -14.31 58.44 -55.03
C PRO A 572 -12.94 58.82 -54.44
N SER A 573 -11.95 58.76 -55.32
CA SER A 573 -10.51 59.02 -55.13
C SER A 573 -10.12 60.23 -54.28
N GLY A 574 -9.11 60.03 -53.44
CA GLY A 574 -8.31 61.09 -52.79
C GLY A 574 -6.86 60.64 -52.61
N ASP A 575 -6.10 60.56 -53.71
CA ASP A 575 -4.63 60.47 -53.71
C ASP A 575 -4.02 61.82 -53.21
N PRO A 576 -2.78 61.92 -52.69
CA PRO A 576 -1.59 61.27 -53.30
C PRO A 576 -0.49 60.70 -52.37
N GLY A 577 0.12 59.60 -52.83
CA GLY A 577 1.55 59.68 -53.22
C GLY A 577 2.63 58.96 -52.38
N TRP A 578 3.72 58.60 -53.10
CA TRP A 578 4.94 57.87 -52.68
C TRP A 578 4.69 56.39 -52.34
N GLY A 579 5.16 55.38 -53.07
CA GLY A 579 6.45 55.15 -53.75
C GLY A 579 7.18 54.02 -52.99
N GLN A 580 7.83 53.00 -53.56
CA GLN A 580 8.28 52.69 -54.93
C GLN A 580 8.33 51.15 -55.14
N ASP A 581 8.22 50.74 -56.41
CA ASP A 581 8.95 49.65 -57.10
C ASP A 581 9.10 48.24 -56.44
N ASP A 582 8.19 47.35 -56.86
CA ASP A 582 8.43 45.93 -57.22
C ASP A 582 9.49 45.85 -58.39
N PRO A 583 10.06 44.70 -58.86
CA PRO A 583 9.51 43.34 -58.78
C PRO A 583 10.45 42.12 -58.60
N GLN A 584 9.86 41.06 -58.02
CA GLN A 584 9.82 39.63 -58.45
C GLN A 584 11.01 38.84 -59.08
N ARG A 585 10.89 37.51 -58.86
CA ARG A 585 11.37 36.32 -59.61
C ARG A 585 12.74 35.73 -59.20
N GLY A 586 12.87 34.41 -59.07
CA GLY A 586 11.82 33.38 -59.16
C GLY A 586 12.29 31.95 -58.86
N ASP A 587 11.29 31.12 -58.58
CA ASP A 587 11.05 29.80 -59.18
C ASP A 587 12.05 28.62 -59.02
N SER A 588 11.63 27.70 -58.14
CA SER A 588 11.06 26.39 -58.55
C SER A 588 11.96 25.18 -58.95
N LEU A 589 11.66 24.07 -58.24
CA LEU A 589 11.49 22.68 -58.70
C LEU A 589 12.65 21.63 -58.65
N HIS A 590 12.35 20.58 -57.86
CA HIS A 590 12.30 19.15 -58.22
C HIS A 590 13.46 18.15 -58.02
N SER A 591 13.02 17.05 -57.38
CA SER A 591 13.39 15.64 -57.60
C SER A 591 14.65 15.10 -56.91
N GLY A 592 14.55 13.86 -56.43
CA GLY A 592 15.62 13.17 -55.68
C GLY A 592 15.92 11.78 -56.23
N ARG A 593 16.87 11.06 -55.61
CA ARG A 593 17.08 9.62 -55.84
C ARG A 593 17.85 8.90 -54.73
N ARG A 594 17.62 7.58 -54.70
CA ARG A 594 18.14 6.56 -53.78
C ARG A 594 19.67 6.40 -53.75
N GLN A 595 20.19 6.01 -52.58
CA GLN A 595 21.21 4.95 -52.32
C GLN A 595 21.22 4.74 -50.78
N ARG A 596 21.07 3.59 -50.12
CA ARG A 596 21.47 2.17 -50.24
C ARG A 596 22.87 1.82 -49.65
N ARG A 597 22.85 1.21 -48.45
CA ARG A 597 23.76 0.18 -47.87
C ARG A 597 25.09 0.55 -47.15
N ALA A 598 25.14 0.08 -45.87
CA ALA A 598 26.11 -0.86 -45.27
C ALA A 598 27.26 -0.38 -44.35
N GLY A 599 27.58 -1.23 -43.35
CA GLY A 599 28.55 -1.09 -42.24
C GLY A 599 27.85 -1.18 -40.88
N ALA A 600 27.75 -2.32 -40.18
CA ALA A 600 28.80 -3.04 -39.41
C ALA A 600 29.46 -2.09 -38.38
N GLY A 601 29.33 -2.28 -37.06
CA GLY A 601 29.86 -3.39 -36.24
C GLY A 601 31.27 -3.03 -35.75
N ASP A 602 31.77 -3.34 -34.54
CA ASP A 602 31.26 -4.11 -33.40
C ASP A 602 32.25 -3.91 -32.19
N PHE A 603 31.93 -4.38 -30.98
CA PHE A 603 32.77 -4.47 -29.75
C PHE A 603 33.26 -3.22 -28.96
N GLY A 604 33.32 -3.37 -27.63
CA GLY A 604 33.78 -2.38 -26.61
C GLY A 604 35.25 -2.59 -26.15
N PRO A 605 35.62 -2.60 -24.84
CA PRO A 605 34.78 -2.74 -23.64
C PRO A 605 35.09 -1.74 -22.48
N SER A 606 34.53 -2.05 -21.31
CA SER A 606 34.56 -1.38 -20.01
C SER A 606 35.94 -1.17 -19.34
N GLY A 607 36.00 -0.15 -18.47
CA GLY A 607 36.98 -0.01 -17.39
C GLY A 607 36.28 0.09 -16.03
N GLN A 608 36.81 -0.61 -15.02
CA GLN A 608 36.26 -0.76 -13.66
C GLN A 608 36.76 0.31 -12.66
N ALA A 609 36.24 0.20 -11.43
CA ALA A 609 36.81 0.66 -10.13
C ALA A 609 36.55 2.11 -9.71
N ASP A 610 36.34 2.43 -8.42
CA ASP A 610 35.76 1.66 -7.29
C ASP A 610 35.48 2.64 -6.11
N ALA A 611 34.66 2.22 -5.13
CA ALA A 611 34.45 2.84 -3.80
C ALA A 611 33.94 4.32 -3.73
N GLY A 612 33.26 4.78 -2.66
CA GLY A 612 32.73 4.11 -1.47
C GLY A 612 32.34 5.11 -0.36
N ALA A 613 31.35 4.76 0.48
CA ALA A 613 30.80 5.55 1.61
C ALA A 613 30.12 6.90 1.24
N GLY A 614 29.16 7.44 2.00
CA GLY A 614 28.50 7.02 3.24
C GLY A 614 27.79 8.24 3.89
N TYR A 615 26.87 8.01 4.84
CA TYR A 615 25.96 9.01 5.46
C TYR A 615 24.88 9.59 4.51
N GLY A 616 23.65 9.89 4.93
CA GLY A 616 22.98 9.67 6.22
C GLY A 616 21.59 10.33 6.17
N ALA A 617 20.53 9.64 6.60
CA ALA A 617 19.15 10.11 6.43
C ALA A 617 18.60 10.82 7.69
N GLN A 618 17.92 11.96 7.48
CA GLN A 618 16.94 12.67 8.33
C GLN A 618 16.57 13.98 7.61
N GLY A 619 15.34 14.47 7.54
CA GLY A 619 14.04 13.94 7.95
C GLY A 619 12.99 15.04 7.74
N PHE A 620 11.95 14.81 6.93
CA PHE A 620 10.89 15.80 6.73
C PHE A 620 9.91 15.77 7.91
N GLY A 621 9.60 16.95 8.46
CA GLY A 621 8.55 17.13 9.46
C GLY A 621 7.84 18.46 9.23
N ALA A 622 6.59 18.41 8.79
CA ALA A 622 5.71 19.56 8.70
C ALA A 622 4.69 19.50 9.85
N ASP A 623 4.50 20.59 10.60
CA ASP A 623 3.16 20.93 11.09
C ASP A 623 3.02 22.37 11.66
N ARG A 624 1.77 22.86 11.62
CA ARG A 624 1.14 23.92 12.46
C ARG A 624 1.47 25.42 12.27
N TYR A 625 0.54 26.08 11.57
CA TYR A 625 0.17 27.49 11.74
C TYR A 625 -0.50 27.78 13.10
N ARG A 626 -0.35 29.01 13.63
CA ARG A 626 -1.24 29.62 14.64
C ARG A 626 -1.11 31.15 14.73
N ARG A 627 -2.19 31.83 15.16
CA ARG A 627 -2.43 33.30 15.29
C ARG A 627 -2.84 34.01 13.98
N ALA A 628 -3.70 35.05 13.99
CA ALA A 628 -4.70 35.53 14.96
C ALA A 628 -5.62 36.61 14.30
N GLU A 629 -6.87 36.71 14.75
CA GLU A 629 -7.70 37.92 15.09
C GLU A 629 -7.24 39.34 14.63
N ALA A 630 -8.10 40.32 14.30
CA ALA A 630 -9.57 40.48 14.45
C ALA A 630 -10.18 41.62 13.57
N ASP A 631 -11.53 41.65 13.52
CA ASP A 631 -12.50 42.78 13.44
C ASP A 631 -12.33 44.02 12.53
N THR A 632 -13.37 44.34 11.74
CA THR A 632 -14.13 45.61 11.88
C THR A 632 -15.56 45.54 11.28
N VAL A 633 -16.42 46.53 11.59
CA VAL A 633 -17.90 46.48 11.57
C VAL A 633 -18.56 47.38 10.48
N ALA A 634 -19.82 47.08 10.09
CA ALA A 634 -20.68 47.81 9.13
C ALA A 634 -21.28 49.15 9.68
N PRO A 635 -22.11 49.97 8.95
CA PRO A 635 -23.47 49.68 8.38
C PRO A 635 -23.68 50.18 6.91
N GLN A 636 -24.67 49.74 6.08
CA GLN A 636 -26.16 49.98 6.03
C GLN A 636 -26.61 51.47 5.91
N PRO A 637 -27.81 51.84 5.35
CA PRO A 637 -29.06 51.04 5.18
C PRO A 637 -29.95 51.25 3.89
N LEU A 638 -31.04 50.44 3.76
CA LEU A 638 -32.46 50.69 3.29
C LEU A 638 -32.76 51.51 1.98
N ASP A 639 -33.80 51.27 1.15
CA ASP A 639 -35.18 50.79 1.40
C ASP A 639 -35.94 50.33 0.11
N GLU A 640 -37.16 49.79 0.28
CA GLU A 640 -38.14 49.23 -0.71
C GLU A 640 -39.21 50.29 -1.17
N PRO A 641 -40.40 50.04 -1.81
CA PRO A 641 -40.92 48.95 -2.70
C PRO A 641 -41.83 49.43 -3.91
N VAL A 642 -42.56 48.48 -4.56
CA VAL A 642 -43.87 48.57 -5.30
C VAL A 642 -43.93 48.84 -6.84
N PRO A 643 -44.78 48.13 -7.64
CA PRO A 643 -44.88 48.24 -9.12
C PRO A 643 -46.28 48.65 -9.72
N ALA A 644 -46.38 48.62 -11.07
CA ALA A 644 -47.59 48.62 -11.95
C ALA A 644 -48.42 49.93 -12.06
N GLY A 645 -49.12 50.25 -13.17
CA GLY A 645 -49.28 49.62 -14.50
C GLY A 645 -50.36 50.34 -15.36
N ASN A 646 -50.70 49.80 -16.55
CA ASN A 646 -51.89 50.10 -17.40
C ASN A 646 -52.01 51.50 -18.09
N THR A 647 -52.71 51.73 -19.23
CA THR A 647 -53.07 50.98 -20.48
C THR A 647 -53.80 51.92 -21.48
N VAL A 648 -53.52 51.86 -22.80
CA VAL A 648 -54.50 52.03 -23.95
C VAL A 648 -55.14 53.45 -24.16
N PRO A 649 -55.77 53.89 -25.31
CA PRO A 649 -55.92 53.37 -26.70
C PRO A 649 -55.57 54.33 -27.90
N VAL A 650 -55.09 53.74 -29.01
CA VAL A 650 -55.66 53.70 -30.39
C VAL A 650 -56.81 54.68 -30.77
N PRO A 651 -56.78 55.45 -31.91
CA PRO A 651 -57.33 54.93 -33.18
C PRO A 651 -56.81 55.47 -34.57
N ARG A 652 -56.77 54.52 -35.54
CA ARG A 652 -57.21 54.52 -36.98
C ARG A 652 -57.23 55.83 -37.83
N ALA A 653 -57.06 55.82 -39.16
CA ALA A 653 -56.54 54.87 -40.17
C ALA A 653 -56.67 55.49 -41.60
N ARG A 654 -55.78 55.16 -42.56
CA ARG A 654 -56.10 54.85 -43.99
C ARG A 654 -54.84 54.57 -44.84
N ARG A 655 -54.95 53.66 -45.83
CA ARG A 655 -53.91 53.33 -46.84
C ARG A 655 -54.04 54.19 -48.11
N VAL A 656 -52.93 54.75 -48.62
CA VAL A 656 -52.42 54.73 -50.02
C VAL A 656 -50.90 55.05 -49.93
N GLY A 657 -49.95 54.49 -50.70
CA GLY A 657 -50.08 53.35 -51.62
C GLY A 657 -49.12 53.29 -52.83
N ARG A 658 -47.87 53.78 -52.75
CA ARG A 658 -46.83 53.57 -53.80
C ARG A 658 -45.41 53.66 -53.25
N GLU A 659 -44.48 52.95 -53.90
CA GLU A 659 -43.07 52.89 -53.54
C GLU A 659 -42.36 54.24 -53.74
N GLN A 660 -41.58 54.65 -52.73
CA GLN A 660 -40.50 55.62 -52.88
C GLN A 660 -39.30 55.10 -52.11
N GLU A 661 -38.11 55.21 -52.72
CA GLU A 661 -36.87 54.85 -52.06
C GLU A 661 -36.67 55.67 -50.79
N LEU A 662 -36.28 54.99 -49.70
CA LEU A 662 -36.05 55.63 -48.41
C LEU A 662 -34.97 56.73 -48.55
N PRO A 663 -35.25 57.99 -48.16
CA PRO A 663 -34.29 59.08 -48.21
C PRO A 663 -32.97 58.73 -47.50
N PRO A 664 -31.83 59.34 -47.87
CA PRO A 664 -30.53 59.05 -47.24
C PRO A 664 -30.54 59.17 -45.71
N ALA A 665 -31.30 60.14 -45.17
CA ALA A 665 -31.50 60.30 -43.73
C ALA A 665 -32.23 59.11 -43.07
N LEU A 666 -33.16 58.46 -43.78
CA LEU A 666 -33.86 57.26 -43.33
C LEU A 666 -33.00 55.99 -43.48
N ARG A 667 -32.12 55.91 -44.49
CA ARG A 667 -31.08 54.87 -44.56
C ARG A 667 -30.08 55.01 -43.40
N LEU A 668 -29.65 56.25 -43.08
CA LEU A 668 -28.78 56.50 -41.93
C LEU A 668 -29.49 56.18 -40.60
N ALA A 669 -30.76 56.57 -40.44
CA ALA A 669 -31.56 56.20 -39.27
C ALA A 669 -31.79 54.68 -39.16
N LEU A 670 -31.89 53.95 -40.27
CA LEU A 670 -31.98 52.49 -40.28
C LEU A 670 -30.65 51.84 -39.88
N ILE A 671 -29.51 52.36 -40.35
CA ILE A 671 -28.17 51.89 -39.96
C ILE A 671 -27.90 52.17 -38.49
N ILE A 672 -28.23 53.37 -38.00
CA ILE A 672 -28.16 53.73 -36.57
C ILE A 672 -29.14 52.87 -35.76
N GLY A 673 -30.34 52.58 -36.28
CA GLY A 673 -31.32 51.71 -35.66
C GLY A 673 -30.85 50.26 -35.55
N ILE A 674 -30.26 49.70 -36.60
CA ILE A 674 -29.67 48.35 -36.58
C ILE A 674 -28.46 48.32 -35.64
N ALA A 675 -27.59 49.33 -35.67
CA ALA A 675 -26.47 49.44 -34.73
C ALA A 675 -26.97 49.57 -33.28
N ALA A 676 -28.01 50.35 -33.01
CA ALA A 676 -28.64 50.49 -31.69
C ALA A 676 -29.33 49.20 -31.25
N VAL A 677 -29.97 48.45 -32.14
CA VAL A 677 -30.57 47.14 -31.84
C VAL A 677 -29.48 46.09 -31.58
N VAL A 678 -28.40 46.06 -32.35
CA VAL A 678 -27.25 45.17 -32.10
C VAL A 678 -26.59 45.51 -30.77
N VAL A 679 -26.35 46.80 -30.48
CA VAL A 679 -25.82 47.25 -29.19
C VAL A 679 -26.79 46.92 -28.05
N PHE A 680 -28.10 47.11 -28.23
CA PHE A 680 -29.11 46.79 -27.23
C PHE A 680 -29.23 45.28 -26.97
N VAL A 681 -29.19 44.44 -28.01
CA VAL A 681 -29.18 42.97 -27.87
C VAL A 681 -27.89 42.51 -27.18
N LEU A 682 -26.73 43.07 -27.55
CA LEU A 682 -25.46 42.79 -26.86
C LEU A 682 -25.50 43.27 -25.39
N TYR A 683 -26.12 44.40 -25.10
CA TYR A 683 -26.29 44.96 -23.76
C TYR A 683 -27.23 44.12 -22.89
N GLN A 684 -28.38 43.68 -23.43
CA GLN A 684 -29.30 42.77 -22.75
C GLN A 684 -28.65 41.39 -22.51
N LEU A 685 -27.91 40.86 -23.49
CA LEU A 685 -27.14 39.61 -23.34
C LEU A 685 -25.92 39.73 -22.41
N PHE A 686 -25.50 40.94 -22.06
CA PHE A 686 -24.48 41.23 -21.06
C PHE A 686 -25.09 41.26 -19.66
N PHE A 687 -26.20 41.99 -19.47
CA PHE A 687 -26.86 42.11 -18.16
C PHE A 687 -27.63 40.86 -17.73
N ALA A 688 -28.22 40.09 -18.65
CA ALA A 688 -28.91 38.82 -18.36
C ALA A 688 -27.96 37.65 -17.94
N ARG A 689 -26.67 37.93 -17.71
CA ARG A 689 -25.67 37.00 -17.15
C ARG A 689 -25.01 37.50 -15.85
N LEU A 690 -25.42 38.66 -15.34
CA LEU A 690 -24.90 39.26 -14.10
C LEU A 690 -25.92 39.22 -12.95
N GLY A 691 -27.01 38.46 -13.11
CA GLY A 691 -28.01 38.11 -12.09
C GLY A 691 -28.16 36.60 -11.97
#